data_AF-A0A944SGN4-F1
#
_entry.id   AF-A0A944SGN4-F1
#
_cell.length_a   1.000
_cell.length_b   1.000
_cell.length_c   1.000
_cell.angle_alpha   90.00
_cell.angle_beta   90.00
_cell.angle_gamma   90.00
#
_symmetry.space_group_name_H-M   'P 1'
#
loop_
_entity.id
_entity.type
_entity.pdbx_description
1 polymer ?
#
loop_
_entity_poly.entity_id
_entity_poly.type
_entity_poly.pdbx_seq_one_letter_code
_entity_poly.pdbx_strand_id
1 'polypeptide(L)'
;MISARNILAVFCLLAALVRPVAAQETIKIAIADNYPPFTIVDPIGEPRGLFVDIWREWSKASGIPIEFRPSSWPDTLKAVQEGRADVHSGLFKSAAREKFLDYSEPIHEIKTGVFFRAGSELVLLAGLAGSKVGVIKGTFHQRYIGENVPGIEVVDYPDGEALVLALLKGDVRAVVSEVPTVQSNLARHGLQGTIERHGDIVFSKSTFTAVKKGRSDLLKVVNKGFAAIPIEALAKIEARWFPNPNDHYYTTPGGRLTFTPAEEDWMEKNPIIRLAVTDFITPVDIVDDQGNYSGLNADLITLLNKRLGINIVPEFHSTWGDVVKRTMAGDVDGAFSLSRTPEREKNVLFTKPYAFDPIIAVVRKEETGISDWENLSGKKVSVVKGASVIEDLKKVLGHGTLLEVENEAAGLRELSTGGVNAHVSWLIPYGNAQRSTPVHGLRIAVKRNTEGGTLAIGIHKSRPELFSIIRKGLNAITREELNEARNRWLFPRIVDDKYRIYLTEAEKDWLAKHPEIQVGLMNEWPPISFVDDDGRPQGITADGIRALDKRLGGILAFHPGPWEKVFNDVADRRLDILLDVTPTEERKKFFNFTKPYLTIPHVIVAPVTGPYFKDENSLSGETIALERGFGNVKYFRDNFPDVSIREYDDTSTALGAVARGEAAAYAGNRAVATYVMGNELMINLKVHGRLKKKGSVLAIGVRKDWPELVPILEKGLADISHSERQSIILKWVSAFDGNSAPEAVKLELTDAEKAFVKEHPVIRTMALPDWPPIEFRDKRGNYKGVAAEIAQLAAGRAGLELEPVFGVWSDLLKKLRNKEVDLAPDIFHTPERDTYLEFTEPFLQMYDAIFTQTGMGDI
;
A
#
# COMPACT_ATOMS: atom_id res chain seq x y z
N MET A 1 -82.06 -5.40 25.89
CA MET A 1 -81.76 -6.84 25.86
C MET A 1 -81.15 -7.21 24.51
N ILE A 2 -79.83 -7.17 24.39
CA ILE A 2 -79.10 -8.08 23.48
C ILE A 2 -77.93 -8.57 24.32
N SER A 3 -77.97 -9.87 24.57
CA SER A 3 -77.18 -10.59 25.57
C SER A 3 -75.71 -10.66 25.16
N ALA A 4 -74.83 -10.74 26.17
CA ALA A 4 -73.37 -10.87 26.12
C ALA A 4 -72.83 -12.06 25.29
N ARG A 5 -73.70 -12.81 24.60
CA ARG A 5 -73.34 -13.93 23.74
C ARG A 5 -72.76 -13.54 22.38
N ASN A 6 -73.00 -12.33 21.87
CA ASN A 6 -72.55 -11.94 20.53
C ASN A 6 -71.19 -11.19 20.48
N ILE A 7 -70.66 -10.75 21.62
CA ILE A 7 -69.32 -10.11 21.66
C ILE A 7 -68.20 -11.18 21.78
N LEU A 8 -68.51 -12.34 22.39
CA LEU A 8 -67.53 -13.42 22.52
C LEU A 8 -67.30 -14.19 21.20
N ALA A 9 -68.29 -14.24 20.31
CA ALA A 9 -68.16 -14.94 19.02
C ALA A 9 -67.29 -14.20 18.00
N VAL A 10 -67.24 -12.86 18.05
CA VAL A 10 -66.38 -12.05 17.16
C VAL A 10 -64.93 -12.01 17.67
N PHE A 11 -64.71 -12.07 18.99
CA PHE A 11 -63.36 -12.18 19.56
C PHE A 11 -62.76 -13.58 19.39
N CYS A 12 -63.57 -14.64 19.40
CA CYS A 12 -63.09 -16.01 19.15
C CYS A 12 -62.81 -16.31 17.66
N LEU A 13 -63.38 -15.57 16.70
CA LEU A 13 -63.04 -15.73 15.28
C LEU A 13 -61.77 -14.98 14.85
N LEU A 14 -61.35 -13.94 15.58
CA LEU A 14 -60.09 -13.21 15.33
C LEU A 14 -58.87 -13.85 16.00
N ALA A 15 -59.05 -14.69 17.02
CA ALA A 15 -57.97 -15.46 17.64
C ALA A 15 -57.60 -16.75 16.88
N ALA A 16 -58.38 -17.15 15.87
CA ALA A 16 -58.17 -18.39 15.11
C ALA A 16 -57.37 -18.22 13.80
N LEU A 17 -56.86 -17.01 13.50
CA LEU A 17 -56.06 -16.74 12.30
C LEU A 17 -54.62 -16.32 12.57
N VAL A 18 -54.18 -16.29 13.82
CA VAL A 18 -52.74 -16.24 14.12
C VAL A 18 -52.25 -17.68 14.15
N ARG A 19 -51.87 -18.20 12.97
CA ARG A 19 -50.99 -19.36 12.92
C ARG A 19 -49.78 -19.04 13.82
N PRO A 20 -49.39 -19.92 14.76
CA PRO A 20 -48.11 -19.72 15.43
C PRO A 20 -47.08 -19.66 14.32
N VAL A 21 -46.37 -18.54 14.21
CA VAL A 21 -45.13 -18.50 13.43
C VAL A 21 -44.31 -19.63 14.02
N ALA A 22 -44.10 -20.70 13.25
CA ALA A 22 -43.25 -21.80 13.67
C ALA A 22 -41.96 -21.16 14.17
N ALA A 23 -41.67 -21.30 15.46
CA ALA A 23 -40.47 -20.74 16.06
C ALA A 23 -39.29 -21.30 15.27
N GLN A 24 -38.68 -20.46 14.45
CA GLN A 24 -37.61 -20.86 13.55
C GLN A 24 -36.45 -21.32 14.44
N GLU A 25 -36.05 -22.59 14.34
CA GLU A 25 -35.03 -23.16 15.22
C GLU A 25 -33.74 -22.33 15.15
N THR A 26 -33.28 -21.88 16.32
CA THR A 26 -32.03 -21.14 16.45
C THR A 26 -30.85 -22.03 16.09
N ILE A 27 -30.05 -21.61 15.12
CA ILE A 27 -28.84 -22.33 14.69
C ILE A 27 -27.68 -22.00 15.62
N LYS A 28 -27.08 -23.04 16.22
CA LYS A 28 -25.89 -22.89 17.08
C LYS A 28 -24.62 -22.94 16.25
N ILE A 29 -23.85 -21.86 16.27
CA ILE A 29 -22.63 -21.71 15.49
C ILE A 29 -21.41 -21.82 16.41
N ALA A 30 -20.60 -22.85 16.21
CA ALA A 30 -19.32 -22.99 16.90
C ALA A 30 -18.30 -21.98 16.36
N ILE A 31 -17.72 -21.19 17.26
CA ILE A 31 -16.66 -20.20 16.97
C ILE A 31 -15.45 -20.44 17.87
N ALA A 32 -14.25 -20.17 17.36
CA ALA A 32 -13.06 -20.17 18.19
C ALA A 32 -13.05 -18.91 19.07
N ASP A 33 -12.72 -19.07 20.35
CA ASP A 33 -12.70 -17.97 21.33
C ASP A 33 -11.50 -17.03 21.20
N ASN A 34 -10.37 -17.50 20.62
CA ASN A 34 -9.16 -16.71 20.37
C ASN A 34 -8.57 -16.92 18.96
N TYR A 35 -9.25 -16.43 17.92
CA TYR A 35 -8.80 -16.51 16.52
C TYR A 35 -9.00 -15.18 15.76
N PRO A 36 -8.34 -14.08 16.20
CA PRO A 36 -8.49 -12.78 15.56
C PRO A 36 -7.83 -12.75 14.17
N PRO A 37 -8.35 -11.96 13.20
CA PRO A 37 -9.52 -11.10 13.30
C PRO A 37 -10.83 -11.85 12.95
N PHE A 38 -10.80 -13.19 12.81
CA PHE A 38 -11.92 -13.98 12.31
C PHE A 38 -13.01 -14.22 13.37
N THR A 39 -12.63 -14.71 14.55
CA THR A 39 -13.52 -14.88 15.71
C THR A 39 -12.75 -14.65 17.01
N ILE A 40 -13.33 -13.89 17.92
CA ILE A 40 -12.80 -13.64 19.26
C ILE A 40 -13.95 -13.41 20.23
N VAL A 41 -13.75 -13.76 21.50
CA VAL A 41 -14.59 -13.27 22.60
C VAL A 41 -13.90 -12.05 23.23
N ASP A 42 -14.57 -10.90 23.19
CA ASP A 42 -14.03 -9.68 23.78
C ASP A 42 -14.04 -9.72 25.33
N PRO A 43 -13.39 -8.76 26.03
CA PRO A 43 -13.30 -8.78 27.49
C PRO A 43 -14.64 -8.71 28.24
N ILE A 44 -15.74 -8.34 27.58
CA ILE A 44 -17.09 -8.32 28.18
C ILE A 44 -17.90 -9.57 27.84
N GLY A 45 -17.30 -10.56 27.17
CA GLY A 45 -17.90 -11.85 26.87
C GLY A 45 -18.63 -11.92 25.53
N GLU A 46 -18.52 -10.91 24.67
CA GLU A 46 -19.27 -10.84 23.42
C GLU A 46 -18.44 -11.37 22.23
N PRO A 47 -19.04 -12.21 21.36
CA PRO A 47 -18.43 -12.61 20.10
C PRO A 47 -18.20 -11.43 19.16
N ARG A 48 -16.99 -11.32 18.62
CA ARG A 48 -16.56 -10.35 17.60
C ARG A 48 -15.68 -11.01 16.54
N GLY A 49 -15.55 -10.39 15.38
CA GLY A 49 -14.67 -10.83 14.30
C GLY A 49 -15.37 -10.90 12.94
N LEU A 50 -14.58 -11.11 11.88
CA LEU A 50 -15.05 -11.20 10.51
C LEU A 50 -16.15 -12.25 10.34
N PHE A 51 -15.93 -13.49 10.81
CA PHE A 51 -16.93 -14.54 10.67
C PHE A 51 -18.14 -14.32 11.57
N VAL A 52 -17.97 -13.69 12.73
CA VAL A 52 -19.11 -13.31 13.59
C VAL A 52 -20.02 -12.31 12.87
N ASP A 53 -19.44 -11.27 12.27
CA ASP A 53 -20.21 -10.25 11.55
C ASP A 53 -20.85 -10.81 10.29
N ILE A 54 -20.15 -11.69 9.55
CA ILE A 54 -20.70 -12.40 8.40
C ILE A 54 -21.91 -13.26 8.80
N TRP A 55 -21.82 -14.01 9.91
CA TRP A 55 -22.93 -14.83 10.39
C TRP A 55 -24.11 -13.99 10.92
N ARG A 56 -23.83 -12.82 11.52
CA ARG A 56 -24.89 -11.85 11.86
C ARG A 56 -25.61 -11.34 10.60
N GLU A 57 -24.88 -11.03 9.53
CA GLU A 57 -25.50 -10.63 8.25
C GLU A 57 -26.24 -11.80 7.59
N TRP A 58 -25.73 -13.03 7.73
CA TRP A 58 -26.42 -14.26 7.31
C TRP A 58 -27.75 -14.44 8.03
N SER A 59 -27.80 -14.23 9.35
CA SER A 59 -29.03 -14.31 10.16
C SER A 59 -30.05 -13.26 9.71
N LYS A 60 -29.59 -12.03 9.45
CA LYS A 60 -30.42 -10.95 8.93
C LYS A 60 -30.96 -11.24 7.52
N ALA A 61 -30.14 -11.80 6.63
CA ALA A 61 -30.54 -12.10 5.26
C ALA A 61 -31.48 -13.32 5.16
N SER A 62 -31.27 -14.33 6.01
CA SER A 62 -32.08 -15.55 6.03
C SER A 62 -33.34 -15.46 6.90
N GLY A 63 -33.36 -14.51 7.85
CA GLY A 63 -34.39 -14.41 8.89
C GLY A 63 -34.27 -15.47 9.99
N ILE A 64 -33.24 -16.32 9.97
CA ILE A 64 -33.08 -17.43 10.93
C ILE A 64 -32.22 -16.94 12.11
N PRO A 65 -32.69 -17.09 13.37
CA PRO A 65 -31.91 -16.70 14.53
C PRO A 65 -30.67 -17.60 14.71
N ILE A 66 -29.58 -17.00 15.19
CA ILE A 66 -28.32 -17.70 15.45
C ILE A 66 -27.86 -17.50 16.90
N GLU A 67 -27.12 -18.47 17.42
CA GLU A 67 -26.47 -18.40 18.72
C GLU A 67 -25.00 -18.83 18.58
N PHE A 68 -24.06 -18.00 19.03
CA PHE A 68 -22.64 -18.35 18.99
C PHE A 68 -22.25 -19.21 20.21
N ARG A 69 -21.47 -20.27 19.96
CA ARG A 69 -20.91 -21.17 20.98
C ARG A 69 -19.38 -21.08 20.94
N PRO A 70 -18.77 -20.14 21.70
CA PRO A 70 -17.32 -20.01 21.76
C PRO A 70 -16.66 -21.14 22.54
N SER A 71 -15.58 -21.69 22.01
CA SER A 71 -14.69 -22.63 22.70
C SER A 71 -13.32 -22.66 22.02
N SER A 72 -12.39 -23.45 22.53
CA SER A 72 -11.11 -23.71 21.86
C SER A 72 -11.31 -24.30 20.46
N TRP A 73 -10.37 -24.05 19.53
CA TRP A 73 -10.46 -24.57 18.15
C TRP A 73 -10.63 -26.10 18.06
N PRO A 74 -9.94 -26.94 18.85
CA PRO A 74 -10.22 -28.39 18.85
C PRO A 74 -11.65 -28.72 19.33
N ASP A 75 -12.19 -27.96 20.27
CA ASP A 75 -13.51 -28.22 20.86
C ASP A 75 -14.66 -27.74 19.97
N THR A 76 -14.45 -26.74 19.10
CA THR A 76 -15.46 -26.34 18.12
C THR A 76 -15.75 -27.47 17.13
N LEU A 77 -14.71 -28.19 16.69
CA LEU A 77 -14.85 -29.34 15.79
C LEU A 77 -15.60 -30.49 16.47
N LYS A 78 -15.26 -30.81 17.72
CA LYS A 78 -15.97 -31.80 18.53
C LYS A 78 -17.42 -31.40 18.75
N ALA A 79 -17.70 -30.12 19.01
CA ALA A 79 -19.04 -29.63 19.24
C ALA A 79 -19.96 -29.91 18.05
N VAL A 80 -19.49 -29.71 16.81
CA VAL A 80 -20.27 -30.04 15.61
C VAL A 80 -20.39 -31.54 15.40
N GLN A 81 -19.31 -32.30 15.62
CA GLN A 81 -19.33 -33.76 15.49
C GLN A 81 -20.31 -34.43 16.47
N GLU A 82 -20.37 -33.94 17.71
CA GLU A 82 -21.23 -34.44 18.79
C GLU A 82 -22.65 -33.83 18.75
N GLY A 83 -22.88 -32.81 17.93
CA GLY A 83 -24.18 -32.12 17.83
C GLY A 83 -24.46 -31.12 18.96
N ARG A 84 -23.44 -30.71 19.72
CA ARG A 84 -23.52 -29.58 20.66
C ARG A 84 -23.61 -28.22 19.95
N ALA A 85 -23.12 -28.16 18.71
CA ALA A 85 -23.32 -27.06 17.76
C ALA A 85 -23.79 -27.61 16.41
N ASP A 86 -24.53 -26.81 15.66
CA ASP A 86 -25.11 -27.19 14.36
C ASP A 86 -24.14 -26.92 13.21
N VAL A 87 -23.42 -25.81 13.28
CA VAL A 87 -22.52 -25.33 12.22
C VAL A 87 -21.19 -24.88 12.80
N HIS A 88 -20.09 -25.15 12.11
CA HIS A 88 -18.80 -24.52 12.35
C HIS A 88 -18.68 -23.23 11.54
N SER A 89 -18.29 -22.13 12.20
CA SER A 89 -18.32 -20.78 11.62
C SER A 89 -17.46 -20.58 10.36
N GLY A 90 -16.23 -21.12 10.33
CA GLY A 90 -15.34 -21.05 9.17
C GLY A 90 -14.09 -21.93 9.37
N LEU A 91 -13.75 -22.76 8.40
CA LEU A 91 -12.59 -23.66 8.44
C LEU A 91 -12.13 -24.09 7.04
N PHE A 92 -10.88 -24.56 6.93
CA PHE A 92 -10.40 -25.23 5.72
C PHE A 92 -10.93 -26.66 5.60
N LYS A 93 -11.27 -27.04 4.36
CA LYS A 93 -11.64 -28.41 3.98
C LYS A 93 -10.45 -29.37 4.11
N SER A 94 -10.68 -30.58 4.61
CA SER A 94 -9.66 -31.64 4.62
C SER A 94 -10.29 -33.04 4.56
N ALA A 95 -9.59 -33.99 3.94
CA ALA A 95 -10.04 -35.37 3.78
C ALA A 95 -10.35 -36.06 5.13
N ALA A 96 -9.58 -35.75 6.19
CA ALA A 96 -9.84 -36.30 7.52
C ALA A 96 -11.18 -35.81 8.11
N ARG A 97 -11.51 -34.53 7.90
CA ARG A 97 -12.73 -33.90 8.41
C ARG A 97 -13.96 -34.22 7.54
N GLU A 98 -13.79 -34.43 6.24
CA GLU A 98 -14.86 -34.89 5.33
C GLU A 98 -15.49 -36.23 5.75
N LYS A 99 -14.81 -37.02 6.59
CA LYS A 99 -15.36 -38.25 7.18
C LYS A 99 -16.52 -37.97 8.15
N PHE A 100 -16.58 -36.79 8.76
CA PHE A 100 -17.59 -36.45 9.78
C PHE A 100 -18.23 -35.05 9.61
N LEU A 101 -17.78 -34.26 8.63
CA LEU A 101 -18.35 -32.96 8.25
C LEU A 101 -18.73 -32.93 6.76
N ASP A 102 -19.82 -32.22 6.45
CA ASP A 102 -20.16 -31.75 5.11
C ASP A 102 -19.97 -30.21 5.05
N TYR A 103 -19.51 -29.70 3.92
CA TYR A 103 -19.02 -28.31 3.78
C TYR A 103 -19.92 -27.47 2.89
N SER A 104 -20.03 -26.18 3.20
CA SER A 104 -20.78 -25.20 2.40
C SER A 104 -20.11 -24.92 1.05
N GLU A 105 -20.68 -24.00 0.27
CA GLU A 105 -19.90 -23.28 -0.74
C GLU A 105 -18.81 -22.44 -0.07
N PRO A 106 -17.71 -22.08 -0.77
CA PRO A 106 -16.69 -21.18 -0.23
C PRO A 106 -17.31 -19.87 0.25
N ILE A 107 -16.98 -19.46 1.48
CA ILE A 107 -17.45 -18.18 2.01
C ILE A 107 -16.36 -17.12 1.97
N HIS A 108 -15.09 -17.47 2.20
CA HIS A 108 -13.97 -16.51 2.21
C HIS A 108 -12.68 -17.18 1.73
N GLU A 109 -11.60 -16.43 1.47
CA GLU A 109 -10.27 -16.98 1.16
C GLU A 109 -9.20 -16.39 2.08
N ILE A 110 -8.41 -17.26 2.71
CA ILE A 110 -7.36 -16.84 3.63
C ILE A 110 -5.98 -17.14 3.05
N LYS A 111 -5.16 -16.08 2.96
CA LYS A 111 -3.76 -16.12 2.53
C LYS A 111 -2.86 -16.54 3.69
N THR A 112 -1.93 -17.45 3.41
CA THR A 112 -0.89 -17.90 4.35
C THR A 112 0.47 -17.36 3.94
N GLY A 113 1.23 -16.85 4.90
CA GLY A 113 2.58 -16.36 4.70
C GLY A 113 3.59 -17.09 5.57
N VAL A 114 4.87 -16.90 5.25
CA VAL A 114 5.97 -17.19 6.17
C VAL A 114 6.37 -15.91 6.87
N PHE A 115 6.46 -15.97 8.18
CA PHE A 115 6.74 -14.84 9.03
C PHE A 115 8.04 -15.06 9.77
N PHE A 116 8.84 -14.01 9.80
CA PHE A 116 10.12 -13.97 10.47
C PHE A 116 10.15 -12.79 11.42
N ARG A 117 11.06 -12.82 12.39
CA ARG A 117 11.40 -11.58 13.10
C ARG A 117 11.91 -10.57 12.08
N ALA A 118 11.48 -9.32 12.20
CA ALA A 118 11.95 -8.26 11.32
C ALA A 118 13.48 -8.25 11.26
N GLY A 119 14.04 -8.19 10.05
CA GLY A 119 15.49 -8.27 9.83
C GLY A 119 16.11 -9.65 9.72
N SER A 120 15.30 -10.72 9.79
CA SER A 120 15.82 -12.05 9.47
C SER A 120 16.25 -12.10 8.01
N GLU A 121 17.26 -12.92 7.70
CA GLU A 121 17.64 -13.19 6.31
C GLU A 121 16.42 -13.68 5.51
N LEU A 122 16.26 -13.15 4.30
CA LEU A 122 15.10 -13.42 3.46
C LEU A 122 15.22 -14.81 2.84
N VAL A 123 14.50 -15.77 3.41
CA VAL A 123 14.56 -17.17 3.02
C VAL A 123 13.18 -17.65 2.60
N LEU A 124 13.07 -18.18 1.37
CA LEU A 124 11.85 -18.84 0.90
C LEU A 124 11.54 -20.06 1.77
N LEU A 125 10.28 -20.47 1.88
CA LEU A 125 9.86 -21.60 2.72
C LEU A 125 10.72 -22.87 2.51
N ALA A 126 11.10 -23.17 1.26
CA ALA A 126 11.96 -24.31 0.93
C ALA A 126 13.39 -24.21 1.51
N GLY A 127 13.89 -23.00 1.75
CA GLY A 127 15.21 -22.75 2.36
C GLY A 127 15.23 -22.90 3.89
N LEU A 128 14.11 -23.27 4.52
CA LEU A 128 14.03 -23.49 5.98
C LEU A 128 14.36 -24.92 6.40
N ALA A 129 14.80 -25.79 5.50
CA ALA A 129 15.27 -27.12 5.86
C ALA A 129 16.34 -27.05 6.97
N GLY A 130 16.19 -27.89 7.99
CA GLY A 130 17.01 -27.92 9.20
C GLY A 130 16.64 -26.86 10.26
N SER A 131 15.66 -25.99 10.00
CA SER A 131 15.23 -24.95 10.95
C SER A 131 13.95 -25.32 11.70
N LYS A 132 13.81 -24.79 12.91
CA LYS A 132 12.56 -24.84 13.69
C LYS A 132 11.53 -23.86 13.13
N VAL A 133 10.37 -24.36 12.73
CA VAL A 133 9.27 -23.55 12.21
C VAL A 133 8.01 -23.77 13.04
N GLY A 134 7.49 -22.69 13.60
CA GLY A 134 6.28 -22.72 14.40
C GLY A 134 5.02 -22.80 13.53
N VAL A 135 4.07 -23.63 13.96
CA VAL A 135 2.70 -23.69 13.41
C VAL A 135 1.69 -23.89 14.54
N ILE A 136 0.42 -23.59 14.27
CA ILE A 136 -0.65 -23.92 15.22
C ILE A 136 -1.00 -25.40 15.08
N LYS A 137 -1.09 -26.12 16.21
CA LYS A 137 -1.38 -27.56 16.25
C LYS A 137 -2.73 -27.89 15.63
N GLY A 138 -2.78 -28.93 14.79
CA GLY A 138 -4.02 -29.42 14.17
C GLY A 138 -4.55 -28.57 13.01
N THR A 139 -3.76 -27.61 12.51
CA THR A 139 -4.09 -26.77 11.37
C THR A 139 -3.63 -27.38 10.04
N PHE A 140 -4.07 -26.76 8.92
CA PHE A 140 -3.61 -27.17 7.60
C PHE A 140 -2.12 -26.86 7.40
N HIS A 141 -1.60 -25.79 8.01
CA HIS A 141 -0.19 -25.39 7.97
C HIS A 141 0.72 -26.48 8.49
N GLN A 142 0.37 -27.10 9.62
CA GLN A 142 1.13 -28.23 10.21
C GLN A 142 1.25 -29.40 9.22
N ARG A 143 0.15 -29.79 8.59
CA ARG A 143 0.15 -30.86 7.58
C ARG A 143 0.94 -30.47 6.35
N TYR A 144 0.69 -29.27 5.82
CA TYR A 144 1.29 -28.80 4.58
C TYR A 144 2.81 -28.79 4.66
N ILE A 145 3.38 -28.26 5.75
CA ILE A 145 4.84 -28.23 5.93
C ILE A 145 5.39 -29.66 6.03
N GLY A 146 4.77 -30.53 6.83
CA GLY A 146 5.22 -31.91 6.98
C GLY A 146 5.17 -32.74 5.69
N GLU A 147 4.19 -32.47 4.81
CA GLU A 147 4.01 -33.22 3.55
C GLU A 147 4.79 -32.62 2.36
N ASN A 148 5.01 -31.30 2.34
CA ASN A 148 5.48 -30.59 1.13
C ASN A 148 6.84 -29.92 1.29
N VAL A 149 7.37 -29.80 2.51
CA VAL A 149 8.64 -29.12 2.77
C VAL A 149 9.53 -29.99 3.66
N PRO A 150 10.14 -31.05 3.08
CA PRO A 150 10.93 -32.00 3.84
C PRO A 150 12.15 -31.33 4.50
N GLY A 151 12.47 -31.76 5.72
CA GLY A 151 13.63 -31.28 6.48
C GLY A 151 13.36 -30.15 7.47
N ILE A 152 12.15 -29.55 7.51
CA ILE A 152 11.77 -28.58 8.55
C ILE A 152 11.43 -29.27 9.87
N GLU A 153 11.93 -28.76 10.99
CA GLU A 153 11.50 -29.18 12.34
C GLU A 153 10.25 -28.39 12.74
N VAL A 154 9.07 -29.01 12.64
CA VAL A 154 7.78 -28.36 12.95
C VAL A 154 7.56 -28.31 14.47
N VAL A 155 7.33 -27.11 15.01
CA VAL A 155 7.05 -26.88 16.44
C VAL A 155 5.60 -26.42 16.61
N ASP A 156 4.86 -27.14 17.45
CA ASP A 156 3.43 -26.92 17.66
C ASP A 156 3.14 -25.85 18.73
N TYR A 157 2.24 -24.92 18.40
CA TYR A 157 1.70 -23.92 19.33
C TYR A 157 0.18 -24.03 19.47
N PRO A 158 -0.39 -23.65 20.63
CA PRO A 158 -1.82 -23.80 20.89
C PRO A 158 -2.68 -22.76 20.15
N ASP A 159 -2.16 -21.56 19.91
CA ASP A 159 -2.87 -20.45 19.27
C ASP A 159 -1.90 -19.47 18.58
N GLY A 160 -2.46 -18.47 17.90
CA GLY A 160 -1.69 -17.48 17.15
C GLY A 160 -0.88 -16.52 18.03
N GLU A 161 -1.30 -16.28 19.28
CA GLU A 161 -0.58 -15.41 20.21
C GLU A 161 0.70 -16.10 20.69
N ALA A 162 0.59 -17.35 21.17
CA ALA A 162 1.72 -18.16 21.58
C ALA A 162 2.72 -18.36 20.42
N LEU A 163 2.21 -18.54 19.20
CA LEU A 163 3.01 -18.67 17.98
C LEU A 163 3.85 -17.41 17.71
N VAL A 164 3.22 -16.23 17.72
CA VAL A 164 3.87 -14.94 17.50
C VAL A 164 4.92 -14.65 18.58
N LEU A 165 4.59 -14.92 19.85
CA LEU A 165 5.51 -14.72 20.97
C LEU A 165 6.73 -15.65 20.88
N ALA A 166 6.54 -16.89 20.43
CA ALA A 166 7.64 -17.84 20.24
C ALA A 166 8.60 -17.40 19.12
N LEU A 167 8.06 -16.86 18.02
CA LEU A 167 8.89 -16.26 16.98
C LEU A 167 9.72 -15.10 17.52
N LEU A 168 9.11 -14.20 18.31
CA LEU A 168 9.81 -13.06 18.91
C LEU A 168 10.91 -13.47 19.88
N LYS A 169 10.66 -14.49 20.71
CA LYS A 169 11.65 -15.07 21.63
C LYS A 169 12.81 -15.76 20.91
N GLY A 170 12.63 -16.13 19.63
CA GLY A 170 13.60 -16.90 18.86
C GLY A 170 13.53 -18.40 19.13
N ASP A 171 12.43 -18.89 19.73
CA ASP A 171 12.21 -20.33 19.95
C ASP A 171 12.04 -21.09 18.62
N VAL A 172 11.55 -20.37 17.61
CA VAL A 172 11.43 -20.81 16.22
C VAL A 172 12.06 -19.76 15.29
N ARG A 173 12.64 -20.21 14.18
CA ARG A 173 13.26 -19.34 13.17
C ARG A 173 12.20 -18.59 12.35
N ALA A 174 11.08 -19.25 12.09
CA ALA A 174 9.97 -18.72 11.32
C ALA A 174 8.64 -19.27 11.85
N VAL A 175 7.54 -18.60 11.54
CA VAL A 175 6.20 -19.17 11.71
C VAL A 175 5.44 -19.13 10.40
N VAL A 176 4.62 -20.14 10.15
CA VAL A 176 3.80 -20.22 8.94
C VAL A 176 2.35 -20.17 9.38
N SER A 177 1.69 -19.05 9.11
CA SER A 177 0.33 -18.77 9.60
C SER A 177 -0.40 -17.83 8.64
N GLU A 178 -1.68 -17.61 8.89
CA GLU A 178 -2.53 -16.73 8.12
C GLU A 178 -2.11 -15.27 8.28
N VAL A 179 -1.98 -14.57 7.17
CA VAL A 179 -1.56 -13.17 7.12
C VAL A 179 -2.39 -12.25 8.03
N PRO A 180 -3.74 -12.25 7.95
CA PRO A 180 -4.54 -11.41 8.81
C PRO A 180 -4.43 -11.79 10.30
N THR A 181 -4.23 -13.07 10.61
CA THR A 181 -4.10 -13.55 12.00
C THR A 181 -2.82 -13.02 12.64
N VAL A 182 -1.68 -13.12 11.94
CA VAL A 182 -0.41 -12.57 12.45
C VAL A 182 -0.51 -11.05 12.58
N GLN A 183 -0.99 -10.34 11.57
CA GLN A 183 -1.18 -8.89 11.62
C GLN A 183 -2.09 -8.46 12.78
N SER A 184 -3.20 -9.16 13.00
CA SER A 184 -4.15 -8.83 14.06
C SER A 184 -3.57 -9.10 15.45
N ASN A 185 -2.80 -10.17 15.63
CA ASN A 185 -2.12 -10.43 16.91
C ASN A 185 -1.05 -9.37 17.18
N LEU A 186 -0.21 -9.03 16.19
CA LEU A 186 0.76 -7.95 16.33
C LEU A 186 0.10 -6.61 16.69
N ALA A 187 -1.02 -6.27 16.03
CA ALA A 187 -1.77 -5.05 16.32
C ALA A 187 -2.32 -5.03 17.75
N ARG A 188 -2.88 -6.14 18.24
CA ARG A 188 -3.45 -6.26 19.58
C ARG A 188 -2.42 -6.06 20.69
N HIS A 189 -1.17 -6.46 20.45
CA HIS A 189 -0.07 -6.34 21.41
C HIS A 189 0.81 -5.10 21.19
N GLY A 190 0.50 -4.25 20.21
CA GLY A 190 1.32 -3.08 19.88
C GLY A 190 2.69 -3.44 19.27
N LEU A 191 2.80 -4.64 18.69
CA LEU A 191 4.03 -5.22 18.13
C LEU A 191 4.06 -5.09 16.60
N GLN A 192 3.39 -4.10 16.01
CA GLN A 192 3.47 -3.90 14.56
C GLN A 192 4.91 -3.54 14.17
N GLY A 193 5.41 -4.17 13.11
CA GLY A 193 6.78 -3.99 12.64
C GLY A 193 7.81 -4.95 13.25
N THR A 194 7.48 -5.72 14.30
CA THR A 194 8.46 -6.65 14.92
C THR A 194 8.58 -7.98 14.18
N ILE A 195 7.56 -8.34 13.40
CA ILE A 195 7.49 -9.55 12.58
C ILE A 195 7.10 -9.13 11.16
N GLU A 196 7.84 -9.65 10.19
CA GLU A 196 7.66 -9.39 8.77
C GLU A 196 7.22 -10.66 8.05
N ARG A 197 6.43 -10.49 7.00
CA ARG A 197 6.15 -11.56 6.04
C ARG A 197 7.25 -11.53 4.99
N HIS A 198 7.95 -12.64 4.79
CA HIS A 198 8.95 -12.77 3.72
C HIS A 198 8.44 -13.69 2.62
N GLY A 199 8.81 -13.36 1.38
CA GLY A 199 8.42 -14.09 0.17
C GLY A 199 6.95 -13.91 -0.22
N ASP A 200 6.55 -14.65 -1.24
CA ASP A 200 5.17 -14.70 -1.73
C ASP A 200 4.24 -15.42 -0.75
N ILE A 201 2.93 -15.30 -1.01
CA ILE A 201 1.93 -16.11 -0.34
C ILE A 201 2.25 -17.60 -0.53
N VAL A 202 2.42 -18.33 0.57
CA VAL A 202 2.71 -19.77 0.58
C VAL A 202 1.59 -20.54 -0.11
N PHE A 203 0.36 -20.23 0.28
CA PHE A 203 -0.85 -20.65 -0.41
C PHE A 203 -2.01 -19.76 0.02
N SER A 204 -3.04 -19.73 -0.83
CA SER A 204 -4.36 -19.22 -0.47
C SER A 204 -5.33 -20.38 -0.38
N LYS A 205 -6.16 -20.41 0.67
CA LYS A 205 -7.15 -21.48 0.87
C LYS A 205 -8.53 -20.90 1.11
N SER A 206 -9.50 -21.42 0.36
CA SER A 206 -10.90 -21.15 0.61
C SER A 206 -11.32 -21.69 1.97
N THR A 207 -12.12 -20.90 2.68
CA THR A 207 -12.79 -21.26 3.91
C THR A 207 -14.25 -21.58 3.63
N PHE A 208 -14.74 -22.53 4.40
CA PHE A 208 -16.07 -23.07 4.30
C PHE A 208 -16.69 -23.06 5.69
N THR A 209 -18.00 -22.98 5.76
CA THR A 209 -18.72 -23.44 6.95
C THR A 209 -18.89 -24.95 6.85
N ALA A 210 -19.13 -25.61 7.97
CA ALA A 210 -19.37 -27.04 7.96
C ALA A 210 -20.45 -27.46 8.93
N VAL A 211 -21.22 -28.47 8.53
CA VAL A 211 -22.22 -29.15 9.37
C VAL A 211 -21.79 -30.59 9.60
N LYS A 212 -22.41 -31.26 10.56
CA LYS A 212 -22.22 -32.70 10.75
C LYS A 212 -22.59 -33.47 9.47
N LYS A 213 -21.74 -34.43 9.08
CA LYS A 213 -21.97 -35.25 7.87
C LYS A 213 -23.36 -35.88 7.88
N GLY A 214 -24.05 -35.78 6.74
CA GLY A 214 -25.43 -36.22 6.55
C GLY A 214 -26.49 -35.13 6.77
N ARG A 215 -26.14 -33.97 7.34
CA ARG A 215 -27.05 -32.81 7.52
C ARG A 215 -27.17 -31.94 6.25
N SER A 216 -27.44 -32.59 5.11
CA SER A 216 -27.60 -31.90 3.82
C SER A 216 -28.80 -30.95 3.77
N ASP A 217 -29.80 -31.18 4.64
CA ASP A 217 -30.93 -30.30 4.91
C ASP A 217 -30.46 -28.93 5.43
N LEU A 218 -29.65 -28.94 6.49
CA LEU A 218 -29.12 -27.73 7.11
C LEU A 218 -28.12 -27.04 6.18
N LEU A 219 -27.30 -27.82 5.49
CA LEU A 219 -26.30 -27.27 4.57
C LEU A 219 -26.93 -26.48 3.42
N LYS A 220 -28.06 -26.95 2.87
CA LYS A 220 -28.83 -26.22 1.85
C LYS A 220 -29.37 -24.89 2.40
N VAL A 221 -29.84 -24.88 3.64
CA VAL A 221 -30.30 -23.65 4.32
C VAL A 221 -29.14 -22.66 4.49
N VAL A 222 -27.99 -23.15 4.96
CA VAL A 222 -26.77 -22.36 5.14
C VAL A 222 -26.33 -21.73 3.81
N ASN A 223 -26.17 -22.53 2.75
CA ASN A 223 -25.78 -22.04 1.42
C ASN A 223 -26.77 -21.01 0.86
N LYS A 224 -28.08 -21.26 1.00
CA LYS A 224 -29.12 -20.33 0.54
C LYS A 224 -29.04 -19.00 1.29
N GLY A 225 -28.79 -19.03 2.60
CA GLY A 225 -28.64 -17.81 3.39
C GLY A 225 -27.40 -16.99 2.98
N PHE A 226 -26.27 -17.65 2.71
CA PHE A 226 -25.05 -16.97 2.21
C PHE A 226 -25.26 -16.36 0.83
N ALA A 227 -25.94 -17.08 -0.08
CA ALA A 227 -26.27 -16.58 -1.41
C ALA A 227 -27.22 -15.37 -1.39
N ALA A 228 -27.94 -15.15 -0.29
CA ALA A 228 -28.83 -14.00 -0.11
C ALA A 228 -28.11 -12.74 0.41
N ILE A 229 -26.84 -12.83 0.81
CA ILE A 229 -26.07 -11.68 1.31
C ILE A 229 -25.48 -10.93 0.12
N PRO A 230 -25.74 -9.61 -0.03
CA PRO A 230 -25.10 -8.81 -1.07
C PRO A 230 -23.57 -8.78 -0.87
N ILE A 231 -22.82 -8.92 -1.96
CA ILE A 231 -21.35 -8.92 -1.92
C ILE A 231 -20.79 -7.61 -1.35
N GLU A 232 -21.49 -6.49 -1.55
CA GLU A 232 -21.14 -5.17 -1.01
C GLU A 232 -21.26 -5.13 0.52
N ALA A 233 -22.19 -5.91 1.10
CA ALA A 233 -22.32 -6.04 2.55
C ALA A 233 -21.12 -6.82 3.10
N LEU A 234 -20.73 -7.92 2.44
CA LEU A 234 -19.55 -8.72 2.81
C LEU A 234 -18.25 -7.90 2.67
N ALA A 235 -18.09 -7.13 1.60
CA ALA A 235 -16.96 -6.23 1.40
C ALA A 235 -16.89 -5.13 2.48
N LYS A 236 -18.03 -4.55 2.88
CA LYS A 236 -18.08 -3.57 3.99
C LYS A 236 -17.72 -4.20 5.32
N ILE A 237 -18.17 -5.43 5.59
CA ILE A 237 -17.82 -6.16 6.81
C ILE A 237 -16.31 -6.42 6.83
N GLU A 238 -15.76 -6.92 5.72
CA GLU A 238 -14.34 -7.24 5.60
C GLU A 238 -13.43 -6.02 5.73
N ALA A 239 -13.79 -4.89 5.12
CA ALA A 239 -13.02 -3.65 5.23
C ALA A 239 -12.90 -3.13 6.67
N ARG A 240 -13.79 -3.54 7.60
CA ARG A 240 -13.65 -3.21 9.03
C ARG A 240 -12.59 -4.05 9.73
N TRP A 241 -12.41 -5.29 9.29
CA TRP A 241 -11.55 -6.28 9.95
C TRP A 241 -10.16 -6.35 9.32
N PHE A 242 -10.04 -6.01 8.03
CA PHE A 242 -8.78 -5.98 7.31
C PHE A 242 -8.43 -4.53 6.94
N PRO A 243 -7.45 -3.91 7.63
CA PRO A 243 -7.05 -2.52 7.34
C PRO A 243 -6.31 -2.38 6.01
N ASN A 244 -5.73 -3.46 5.48
CA ASN A 244 -5.06 -3.50 4.19
C ASN A 244 -6.02 -3.98 3.08
N PRO A 245 -6.35 -3.13 2.09
CA PRO A 245 -7.21 -3.52 0.97
C PRO A 245 -6.67 -4.70 0.13
N ASN A 246 -5.35 -4.93 0.12
CA ASN A 246 -4.75 -6.05 -0.62
C ASN A 246 -5.02 -7.42 0.03
N ASP A 247 -5.48 -7.44 1.28
CA ASP A 247 -5.86 -8.64 2.02
C ASP A 247 -7.37 -8.91 1.97
N HIS A 248 -8.15 -8.07 1.25
CA HIS A 248 -9.59 -8.24 1.06
C HIS A 248 -9.91 -9.34 0.03
N TYR A 249 -10.92 -10.16 0.33
CA TYR A 249 -11.46 -11.24 -0.51
C TYR A 249 -12.77 -10.84 -1.21
N TYR A 250 -13.65 -10.11 -0.52
CA TYR A 250 -14.92 -9.65 -1.09
C TYR A 250 -14.76 -8.34 -1.86
N THR A 251 -13.54 -7.80 -1.93
CA THR A 251 -13.11 -6.96 -3.04
C THR A 251 -12.92 -7.85 -4.25
N THR A 252 -13.58 -7.56 -5.37
CA THR A 252 -13.48 -8.38 -6.59
C THR A 252 -12.07 -8.24 -7.20
N PRO A 253 -11.07 -9.10 -6.85
CA PRO A 253 -10.48 -10.08 -7.80
C PRO A 253 -9.75 -11.33 -7.20
N GLY A 254 -9.86 -12.52 -7.83
CA GLY A 254 -8.80 -13.57 -7.80
C GLY A 254 -9.15 -15.03 -7.41
N GLY A 255 -10.36 -15.37 -6.96
CA GLY A 255 -10.73 -16.77 -6.61
C GLY A 255 -10.85 -17.70 -7.83
N ARG A 256 -10.73 -19.03 -7.62
CA ARG A 256 -10.92 -20.07 -8.67
C ARG A 256 -12.22 -19.80 -9.40
N LEU A 257 -12.11 -19.51 -10.69
CA LEU A 257 -13.25 -19.17 -11.53
C LEU A 257 -14.19 -20.38 -11.61
N THR A 258 -15.41 -20.21 -11.10
CA THR A 258 -16.47 -21.21 -11.23
C THR A 258 -17.27 -20.90 -12.49
N PHE A 259 -17.42 -21.91 -13.33
CA PHE A 259 -18.22 -21.84 -14.54
C PHE A 259 -19.56 -22.55 -14.32
N THR A 260 -20.60 -22.05 -14.97
CA THR A 260 -21.90 -22.72 -15.01
C THR A 260 -21.82 -23.89 -16.00
N PRO A 261 -22.68 -24.91 -15.90
CA PRO A 261 -22.68 -26.02 -16.86
C PRO A 261 -22.82 -25.57 -18.31
N ALA A 262 -23.57 -24.48 -18.58
CA ALA A 262 -23.70 -23.91 -19.92
C ALA A 262 -22.39 -23.25 -20.41
N GLU A 263 -21.63 -22.62 -19.52
CA GLU A 263 -20.32 -22.06 -19.86
C GLU A 263 -19.29 -23.17 -20.08
N GLU A 264 -19.32 -24.24 -19.28
CA GLU A 264 -18.44 -25.40 -19.45
C GLU A 264 -18.71 -26.10 -20.79
N ASP A 265 -19.97 -26.40 -21.11
CA ASP A 265 -20.37 -26.98 -22.40
C ASP A 265 -19.99 -26.06 -23.58
N TRP A 266 -20.14 -24.74 -23.40
CA TRP A 266 -19.71 -23.78 -24.42
C TRP A 266 -18.19 -23.81 -24.63
N MET A 267 -17.40 -23.81 -23.56
CA MET A 267 -15.93 -23.86 -23.65
C MET A 267 -15.44 -25.17 -24.27
N GLU A 268 -16.08 -26.31 -23.98
CA GLU A 268 -15.75 -27.59 -24.60
C GLU A 268 -16.03 -27.61 -26.10
N LYS A 269 -17.15 -27.00 -26.54
CA LYS A 269 -17.53 -26.91 -27.96
C LYS A 269 -16.72 -25.86 -28.74
N ASN A 270 -16.14 -24.89 -28.06
CA ASN A 270 -15.43 -23.76 -28.65
C ASN A 270 -13.98 -23.69 -28.13
N PRO A 271 -13.11 -24.67 -28.50
CA PRO A 271 -11.76 -24.76 -27.98
C PRO A 271 -10.83 -23.63 -28.46
N ILE A 272 -11.22 -22.88 -29.49
CA ILE A 272 -10.51 -21.71 -30.00
C ILE A 272 -11.53 -20.59 -30.14
N ILE A 273 -11.25 -19.47 -29.49
CA ILE A 273 -12.12 -18.29 -29.49
C ILE A 273 -11.44 -17.21 -30.31
N ARG A 274 -12.10 -16.70 -31.35
CA ARG A 274 -11.51 -15.67 -32.22
C ARG A 274 -12.10 -14.32 -31.90
N LEU A 275 -11.25 -13.45 -31.34
CA LEU A 275 -11.61 -12.07 -31.07
C LEU A 275 -10.85 -11.15 -32.04
N ALA A 276 -11.59 -10.28 -32.72
CA ALA A 276 -11.02 -9.31 -33.63
C ALA A 276 -10.15 -8.29 -32.88
N VAL A 277 -8.97 -8.03 -33.42
CA VAL A 277 -8.01 -7.03 -32.97
C VAL A 277 -7.53 -6.22 -34.19
N THR A 278 -6.86 -5.10 -33.96
CA THR A 278 -6.28 -4.30 -35.05
C THR A 278 -4.80 -4.63 -35.25
N ASP A 279 -4.21 -4.24 -36.37
CA ASP A 279 -2.77 -4.30 -36.62
C ASP A 279 -2.10 -2.91 -36.63
N PHE A 280 -2.87 -1.84 -36.40
CA PHE A 280 -2.44 -0.46 -36.62
C PHE A 280 -2.49 0.47 -35.39
N ILE A 281 -3.01 0.00 -34.24
CA ILE A 281 -3.17 0.81 -33.02
C ILE A 281 -2.03 0.55 -32.02
N THR A 282 -0.78 0.83 -32.37
CA THR A 282 0.34 0.86 -31.41
C THR A 282 0.14 1.95 -30.34
N PRO A 283 0.38 1.69 -29.03
CA PRO A 283 0.91 0.46 -28.41
C PRO A 283 -0.17 -0.51 -27.89
N VAL A 284 -1.43 -0.35 -28.31
CA VAL A 284 -2.55 -1.23 -27.91
C VAL A 284 -2.44 -2.58 -28.60
N ASP A 285 -2.25 -2.56 -29.92
CA ASP A 285 -1.99 -3.70 -30.79
C ASP A 285 -0.71 -3.41 -31.59
N ILE A 286 0.28 -4.29 -31.52
CA ILE A 286 1.57 -4.19 -32.23
C ILE A 286 1.82 -5.51 -32.93
N VAL A 287 1.89 -5.46 -34.25
CA VAL A 287 2.35 -6.57 -35.07
C VAL A 287 3.67 -6.14 -35.71
N ASP A 288 4.76 -6.82 -35.37
CA ASP A 288 6.06 -6.53 -35.97
C ASP A 288 6.21 -7.13 -37.38
N ASP A 289 7.30 -6.79 -38.08
CA ASP A 289 7.58 -7.27 -39.44
C ASP A 289 7.73 -8.80 -39.53
N GLN A 290 7.91 -9.48 -38.39
CA GLN A 290 8.01 -10.93 -38.29
C GLN A 290 6.65 -11.59 -38.00
N GLY A 291 5.60 -10.79 -37.81
CA GLY A 291 4.25 -11.24 -37.47
C GLY A 291 4.05 -11.53 -35.99
N ASN A 292 4.97 -11.15 -35.11
CA ASN A 292 4.80 -11.31 -33.66
C ASN A 292 3.82 -10.26 -33.13
N TYR A 293 2.88 -10.72 -32.30
CA TYR A 293 1.88 -9.87 -31.70
C TYR A 293 2.22 -9.50 -30.26
N SER A 294 2.26 -8.19 -29.99
CA SER A 294 2.49 -7.62 -28.65
C SER A 294 1.59 -6.39 -28.45
N GLY A 295 1.61 -5.78 -27.26
CA GLY A 295 0.76 -4.64 -26.90
C GLY A 295 -0.19 -4.92 -25.74
N LEU A 296 -0.98 -3.91 -25.38
CA LEU A 296 -1.94 -4.01 -24.27
C LEU A 296 -2.93 -5.17 -24.45
N ASN A 297 -3.48 -5.35 -25.64
CA ASN A 297 -4.45 -6.41 -25.89
C ASN A 297 -3.79 -7.80 -25.91
N ALA A 298 -2.53 -7.91 -26.37
CA ALA A 298 -1.77 -9.16 -26.30
C ALA A 298 -1.51 -9.59 -24.85
N ASP A 299 -1.13 -8.65 -23.98
CA ASP A 299 -1.00 -8.90 -22.53
C ASP A 299 -2.33 -9.31 -21.91
N LEU A 300 -3.43 -8.64 -22.30
CA LEU A 300 -4.76 -8.94 -21.79
C LEU A 300 -5.25 -10.33 -22.24
N ILE A 301 -4.99 -10.73 -23.48
CA ILE A 301 -5.25 -12.09 -24.00
C ILE A 301 -4.47 -13.12 -23.19
N THR A 302 -3.19 -12.86 -22.92
CA THR A 302 -2.34 -13.75 -22.11
C THR A 302 -2.91 -13.95 -20.70
N LEU A 303 -3.33 -12.86 -20.06
CA LEU A 303 -3.95 -12.90 -18.73
C LEU A 303 -5.29 -13.64 -18.77
N LEU A 304 -6.15 -13.37 -19.76
CA LEU A 304 -7.44 -14.02 -19.91
C LEU A 304 -7.30 -15.52 -20.15
N ASN A 305 -6.43 -15.94 -21.07
CA ASN A 305 -6.16 -17.36 -21.33
C ASN A 305 -5.64 -18.06 -20.08
N LYS A 306 -4.71 -17.43 -19.35
CA LYS A 306 -4.16 -17.94 -18.10
C LYS A 306 -5.23 -18.10 -17.01
N ARG A 307 -6.15 -17.13 -16.87
CA ARG A 307 -7.19 -17.14 -15.83
C ARG A 307 -8.32 -18.11 -16.16
N LEU A 308 -8.75 -18.14 -17.42
CA LEU A 308 -9.93 -18.87 -17.84
C LEU A 308 -9.63 -20.31 -18.28
N GLY A 309 -8.37 -20.63 -18.60
CA GLY A 309 -8.04 -21.94 -19.17
C GLY A 309 -8.59 -22.15 -20.58
N ILE A 310 -8.87 -21.06 -21.29
CA ILE A 310 -9.34 -21.05 -22.69
C ILE A 310 -8.23 -20.61 -23.64
N ASN A 311 -8.48 -20.72 -24.94
CA ASN A 311 -7.57 -20.27 -25.98
C ASN A 311 -8.20 -19.19 -26.85
N ILE A 312 -8.10 -17.94 -26.39
CA ILE A 312 -8.38 -16.75 -27.20
C ILE A 312 -7.21 -16.54 -28.15
N VAL A 313 -7.52 -16.48 -29.44
CA VAL A 313 -6.58 -16.18 -30.52
C VAL A 313 -7.00 -14.87 -31.19
N PRO A 314 -6.07 -13.92 -31.40
CA PRO A 314 -6.37 -12.68 -32.11
C PRO A 314 -6.67 -12.94 -33.59
N GLU A 315 -7.72 -12.30 -34.11
CA GLU A 315 -7.99 -12.21 -35.56
C GLU A 315 -7.72 -10.77 -36.01
N PHE A 316 -6.69 -10.56 -36.82
CA PHE A 316 -6.24 -9.22 -37.21
C PHE A 316 -7.06 -8.66 -38.37
N HIS A 317 -7.42 -7.38 -38.23
CA HIS A 317 -8.06 -6.61 -39.30
C HIS A 317 -7.37 -5.26 -39.48
N SER A 318 -7.10 -4.90 -40.73
CA SER A 318 -6.34 -3.69 -41.08
C SER A 318 -7.19 -2.42 -41.18
N THR A 319 -8.50 -2.51 -40.96
CA THR A 319 -9.39 -1.33 -40.89
C THR A 319 -10.36 -1.44 -39.73
N TRP A 320 -10.59 -0.32 -39.04
CA TRP A 320 -11.54 -0.26 -37.93
C TRP A 320 -12.99 -0.54 -38.37
N GLY A 321 -13.36 -0.08 -39.57
CA GLY A 321 -14.68 -0.33 -40.15
C GLY A 321 -14.99 -1.82 -40.32
N ASP A 322 -13.99 -2.62 -40.72
CA ASP A 322 -14.15 -4.08 -40.87
C ASP A 322 -14.34 -4.77 -39.50
N VAL A 323 -13.55 -4.40 -38.48
CA VAL A 323 -13.70 -4.92 -37.09
C VAL A 323 -15.13 -4.72 -36.58
N VAL A 324 -15.65 -3.49 -36.71
CA VAL A 324 -16.99 -3.14 -36.24
C VAL A 324 -18.05 -3.88 -37.06
N LYS A 325 -17.95 -3.88 -38.39
CA LYS A 325 -18.90 -4.55 -39.27
C LYS A 325 -19.03 -6.04 -38.95
N ARG A 326 -17.91 -6.75 -38.86
CA ARG A 326 -17.87 -8.20 -38.58
C ARG A 326 -18.39 -8.53 -37.20
N THR A 327 -18.02 -7.74 -36.20
CA THR A 327 -18.49 -7.93 -34.82
C THR A 327 -20.00 -7.71 -34.71
N MET A 328 -20.54 -6.69 -35.40
CA MET A 328 -21.98 -6.40 -35.43
C MET A 328 -22.78 -7.44 -36.23
N ALA A 329 -22.19 -8.07 -37.24
CA ALA A 329 -22.79 -9.15 -38.02
C ALA A 329 -22.71 -10.52 -37.32
N GLY A 330 -21.83 -10.66 -36.32
CA GLY A 330 -21.57 -11.93 -35.63
C GLY A 330 -20.59 -12.86 -36.36
N ASP A 331 -19.92 -12.36 -37.41
CA ASP A 331 -18.91 -13.08 -38.21
C ASP A 331 -17.68 -13.46 -37.37
N VAL A 332 -17.39 -12.67 -36.33
CA VAL A 332 -16.39 -12.96 -35.29
C VAL A 332 -17.08 -13.11 -33.94
N ASP A 333 -16.44 -13.79 -32.98
CA ASP A 333 -17.04 -14.02 -31.66
C ASP A 333 -17.16 -12.72 -30.84
N GLY A 334 -16.25 -11.78 -31.10
CA GLY A 334 -16.23 -10.44 -30.52
C GLY A 334 -15.01 -9.64 -31.00
N ALA A 335 -14.78 -8.49 -30.37
CA ALA A 335 -13.63 -7.62 -30.65
C ALA A 335 -13.08 -6.99 -29.38
N PHE A 336 -11.76 -6.77 -29.37
CA PHE A 336 -11.10 -5.88 -28.41
C PHE A 336 -11.25 -4.41 -28.83
N SER A 337 -10.93 -3.50 -27.91
CA SER A 337 -10.90 -2.05 -28.12
C SER A 337 -12.23 -1.43 -28.60
N LEU A 338 -13.36 -2.13 -28.47
CA LEU A 338 -14.65 -1.70 -28.98
C LEU A 338 -15.34 -0.78 -27.96
N SER A 339 -15.54 0.49 -28.33
CA SER A 339 -16.28 1.43 -27.46
C SER A 339 -17.77 1.13 -27.41
N ARG A 340 -18.38 1.30 -26.23
CA ARG A 340 -19.82 1.13 -26.04
C ARG A 340 -20.60 2.27 -26.68
N THR A 341 -21.66 1.96 -27.43
CA THR A 341 -22.62 2.94 -27.96
C THR A 341 -24.02 2.33 -27.97
N PRO A 342 -25.09 3.14 -27.85
CA PRO A 342 -26.47 2.62 -27.92
C PRO A 342 -26.76 1.80 -29.18
N GLU A 343 -26.14 2.15 -30.31
CA GLU A 343 -26.32 1.41 -31.57
C GLU A 343 -25.66 0.03 -31.50
N ARG A 344 -24.41 -0.04 -31.04
CA ARG A 344 -23.68 -1.31 -30.93
C ARG A 344 -24.32 -2.24 -29.91
N GLU A 345 -24.87 -1.69 -28.83
CA GLU A 345 -25.59 -2.44 -27.81
C GLU A 345 -26.83 -3.17 -28.31
N LYS A 346 -27.34 -2.87 -29.52
CA LYS A 346 -28.41 -3.67 -30.13
C LYS A 346 -27.96 -5.10 -30.38
N ASN A 347 -26.71 -5.30 -30.82
CA ASN A 347 -26.18 -6.61 -31.23
C ASN A 347 -24.98 -7.10 -30.39
N VAL A 348 -24.38 -6.25 -29.56
CA VAL A 348 -23.14 -6.56 -28.83
C VAL A 348 -23.33 -6.37 -27.32
N LEU A 349 -22.75 -7.28 -26.54
CA LEU A 349 -22.60 -7.22 -25.09
C LEU A 349 -21.22 -6.66 -24.73
N PHE A 350 -21.16 -5.66 -23.85
CA PHE A 350 -19.91 -4.97 -23.51
C PHE A 350 -19.43 -5.31 -22.10
N THR A 351 -18.14 -5.61 -21.96
CA THR A 351 -17.52 -5.73 -20.64
C THR A 351 -17.33 -4.35 -19.99
N LYS A 352 -16.88 -4.33 -18.73
CA LYS A 352 -16.29 -3.10 -18.19
C LYS A 352 -15.08 -2.70 -19.07
N PRO A 353 -14.86 -1.40 -19.28
CA PRO A 353 -13.71 -0.95 -20.05
C PRO A 353 -12.42 -1.22 -19.31
N TYR A 354 -11.40 -1.67 -20.03
CA TYR A 354 -10.07 -1.97 -19.47
C TYR A 354 -9.08 -0.82 -19.71
N ALA A 355 -9.34 0.05 -20.68
CA ALA A 355 -8.56 1.26 -20.95
C ALA A 355 -9.45 2.39 -21.51
N PHE A 356 -8.84 3.56 -21.70
CA PHE A 356 -9.53 4.78 -22.14
C PHE A 356 -8.66 5.55 -23.13
N ASP A 357 -9.22 5.92 -24.27
CA ASP A 357 -8.61 6.77 -25.29
C ASP A 357 -9.56 7.95 -25.58
N PRO A 358 -9.20 9.20 -25.27
CA PRO A 358 -10.08 10.34 -25.44
C PRO A 358 -10.39 10.61 -26.92
N ILE A 359 -11.62 11.06 -27.18
CA ILE A 359 -12.01 11.56 -28.50
C ILE A 359 -11.45 12.96 -28.67
N ILE A 360 -10.91 13.24 -29.85
CA ILE A 360 -10.35 14.54 -30.21
C ILE A 360 -10.96 15.04 -31.52
N ALA A 361 -11.06 16.37 -31.65
CA ALA A 361 -11.24 17.02 -32.94
C ALA A 361 -9.96 17.76 -33.29
N VAL A 362 -9.37 17.40 -34.41
CA VAL A 362 -8.15 17.99 -34.96
C VAL A 362 -8.54 18.97 -36.05
N VAL A 363 -7.93 20.15 -36.05
CA VAL A 363 -8.16 21.21 -37.04
C VAL A 363 -6.83 21.73 -37.54
N ARG A 364 -6.84 22.48 -38.65
CA ARG A 364 -5.64 23.23 -39.07
C ARG A 364 -5.34 24.37 -38.08
N LYS A 365 -4.07 24.74 -37.94
CA LYS A 365 -3.61 25.68 -36.90
C LYS A 365 -4.26 27.05 -37.02
N GLU A 366 -4.58 27.49 -38.23
CA GLU A 366 -5.27 28.74 -38.56
C GLU A 366 -6.79 28.70 -38.35
N GLU A 367 -7.40 27.52 -38.25
CA GLU A 367 -8.80 27.38 -37.90
C GLU A 367 -8.96 27.70 -36.41
N THR A 368 -9.64 28.80 -36.10
CA THR A 368 -9.84 29.32 -34.73
C THR A 368 -11.30 29.25 -34.29
N GLY A 369 -12.24 29.03 -35.22
CA GLY A 369 -13.68 29.00 -34.94
C GLY A 369 -14.20 27.67 -34.40
N ILE A 370 -13.31 26.70 -34.17
CA ILE A 370 -13.61 25.42 -33.54
C ILE A 370 -12.75 25.30 -32.29
N SER A 371 -13.38 25.45 -31.12
CA SER A 371 -12.76 25.34 -29.79
C SER A 371 -13.52 24.41 -28.85
N ASP A 372 -14.78 24.13 -29.13
CA ASP A 372 -15.60 23.14 -28.42
C ASP A 372 -16.32 22.21 -29.43
N TRP A 373 -17.06 21.23 -28.90
CA TRP A 373 -17.72 20.22 -29.73
C TRP A 373 -18.90 20.81 -30.51
N GLU A 374 -19.62 21.73 -29.89
CA GLU A 374 -20.79 22.43 -30.42
C GLU A 374 -20.42 23.30 -31.63
N ASN A 375 -19.19 23.82 -31.67
CA ASN A 375 -18.65 24.59 -32.81
C ASN A 375 -18.45 23.74 -34.09
N LEU A 376 -18.60 22.41 -34.02
CA LEU A 376 -18.66 21.57 -35.21
C LEU A 376 -19.96 21.76 -36.00
N SER A 377 -20.98 22.40 -35.42
CA SER A 377 -22.26 22.63 -36.11
C SER A 377 -22.10 23.35 -37.44
N GLY A 378 -22.74 22.83 -38.49
CA GLY A 378 -22.66 23.35 -39.86
C GLY A 378 -21.34 23.11 -40.58
N LYS A 379 -20.33 22.50 -39.93
CA LYS A 379 -19.00 22.26 -40.52
C LYS A 379 -18.97 20.99 -41.38
N LYS A 380 -17.93 20.88 -42.21
CA LYS A 380 -17.56 19.62 -42.86
C LYS A 380 -16.52 18.91 -42.01
N VAL A 381 -16.84 17.72 -41.50
CA VAL A 381 -16.01 16.97 -40.56
C VAL A 381 -15.74 15.58 -41.10
N SER A 382 -14.49 15.12 -41.07
CA SER A 382 -14.17 13.73 -41.38
C SER A 382 -14.04 12.88 -40.12
N VAL A 383 -14.35 11.59 -40.23
CA VAL A 383 -14.20 10.59 -39.16
C VAL A 383 -13.93 9.22 -39.79
N VAL A 384 -13.20 8.34 -39.11
CA VAL A 384 -12.98 6.96 -39.60
C VAL A 384 -14.30 6.16 -39.60
N LYS A 385 -14.52 5.37 -40.66
CA LYS A 385 -15.66 4.46 -40.78
C LYS A 385 -15.81 3.58 -39.55
N GLY A 386 -17.05 3.46 -39.08
CA GLY A 386 -17.37 2.67 -37.89
C GLY A 386 -16.94 3.31 -36.57
N ALA A 387 -16.53 4.58 -36.53
CA ALA A 387 -16.19 5.24 -35.27
C ALA A 387 -17.37 5.33 -34.29
N SER A 388 -17.08 5.29 -32.98
CA SER A 388 -18.12 5.29 -31.94
C SER A 388 -18.90 6.61 -31.88
N VAL A 389 -18.32 7.68 -32.41
CA VAL A 389 -18.83 9.04 -32.32
C VAL A 389 -19.73 9.45 -33.50
N ILE A 390 -19.92 8.58 -34.50
CA ILE A 390 -20.62 8.93 -35.75
C ILE A 390 -22.03 9.48 -35.47
N GLU A 391 -22.81 8.83 -34.59
CA GLU A 391 -24.17 9.28 -34.28
C GLU A 391 -24.19 10.59 -33.48
N ASP A 392 -23.20 10.82 -32.62
CA ASP A 392 -23.05 12.09 -31.91
C ASP A 392 -22.58 13.22 -32.83
N LEU A 393 -21.75 12.90 -33.82
CA LEU A 393 -21.33 13.83 -34.86
C LEU A 393 -22.52 14.23 -35.74
N LYS A 394 -23.33 13.27 -36.21
CA LYS A 394 -24.53 13.58 -37.00
C LYS A 394 -25.47 14.55 -36.27
N LYS A 395 -25.64 14.37 -34.95
CA LYS A 395 -26.46 15.28 -34.12
C LYS A 395 -25.87 16.69 -34.03
N VAL A 396 -24.58 16.82 -33.74
CA VAL A 396 -23.95 18.15 -33.53
C VAL A 396 -23.77 18.91 -34.84
N LEU A 397 -23.46 18.21 -35.94
CA LEU A 397 -23.26 18.80 -37.26
C LEU A 397 -24.54 19.47 -37.78
N GLY A 398 -25.71 18.92 -37.48
CA GLY A 398 -26.99 19.44 -37.97
C GLY A 398 -27.03 19.44 -39.50
N HIS A 399 -26.98 20.64 -40.10
CA HIS A 399 -26.92 20.83 -41.57
C HIS A 399 -25.48 20.73 -42.15
N GLY A 400 -24.48 20.45 -41.30
CA GLY A 400 -23.10 20.18 -41.72
C GLY A 400 -22.95 18.86 -42.48
N THR A 401 -21.73 18.55 -42.90
CA THR A 401 -21.42 17.36 -43.71
C THR A 401 -20.45 16.44 -42.98
N LEU A 402 -20.80 15.17 -42.81
CA LEU A 402 -19.91 14.13 -42.29
C LEU A 402 -19.26 13.36 -43.43
N LEU A 403 -17.93 13.28 -43.45
CA LEU A 403 -17.15 12.48 -44.40
C LEU A 403 -16.55 11.27 -43.69
N GLU A 404 -17.08 10.08 -43.94
CA GLU A 404 -16.50 8.85 -43.41
C GLU A 404 -15.32 8.36 -44.25
N VAL A 405 -14.12 8.32 -43.68
CA VAL A 405 -12.87 7.91 -44.34
C VAL A 405 -12.46 6.50 -43.92
N GLU A 406 -11.67 5.80 -44.75
CA GLU A 406 -11.24 4.42 -44.46
C GLU A 406 -10.25 4.32 -43.29
N ASN A 407 -9.37 5.32 -43.13
CA ASN A 407 -8.34 5.34 -42.09
C ASN A 407 -7.95 6.77 -41.71
N GLU A 408 -7.23 6.88 -40.59
CA GLU A 408 -6.76 8.14 -40.00
C GLU A 408 -5.92 8.96 -41.00
N ALA A 409 -5.03 8.30 -41.76
CA ALA A 409 -4.16 8.99 -42.73
C ALA A 409 -4.98 9.66 -43.85
N ALA A 410 -6.08 9.04 -44.31
CA ALA A 410 -7.00 9.67 -45.26
C ALA A 410 -7.70 10.89 -44.63
N GLY A 411 -8.13 10.79 -43.37
CA GLY A 411 -8.74 11.89 -42.63
C GLY A 411 -7.81 13.10 -42.46
N LEU A 412 -6.53 12.85 -42.13
CA LEU A 412 -5.51 13.89 -42.00
C LEU A 412 -5.17 14.57 -43.33
N ARG A 413 -5.17 13.83 -44.45
CA ARG A 413 -4.98 14.40 -45.80
C ARG A 413 -6.15 15.28 -46.23
N GLU A 414 -7.38 14.86 -45.95
CA GLU A 414 -8.57 15.69 -46.20
C GLU A 414 -8.53 16.97 -45.36
N LEU A 415 -8.04 16.88 -44.11
CA LEU A 415 -7.92 18.04 -43.24
C LEU A 415 -6.84 19.02 -43.71
N SER A 416 -5.67 18.53 -44.11
CA SER A 416 -4.55 19.38 -44.51
C SER A 416 -4.75 20.08 -45.85
N THR A 417 -5.45 19.45 -46.78
CA THR A 417 -5.76 20.03 -48.10
C THR A 417 -6.93 21.03 -48.06
N GLY A 418 -7.59 21.21 -46.90
CA GLY A 418 -8.77 22.06 -46.80
C GLY A 418 -10.08 21.35 -47.16
N GLY A 419 -10.05 20.06 -47.48
CA GLY A 419 -11.21 19.25 -47.84
C GLY A 419 -12.25 19.11 -46.72
N VAL A 420 -11.81 19.23 -45.45
CA VAL A 420 -12.68 19.31 -44.25
C VAL A 420 -12.22 20.41 -43.28
N ASN A 421 -13.12 20.84 -42.40
CA ASN A 421 -12.83 21.80 -41.32
C ASN A 421 -12.18 21.13 -40.10
N ALA A 422 -12.62 19.91 -39.76
CA ALA A 422 -12.06 19.14 -38.66
C ALA A 422 -11.99 17.65 -39.02
N HIS A 423 -11.01 16.95 -38.45
CA HIS A 423 -10.96 15.49 -38.41
C HIS A 423 -11.19 15.03 -36.98
N VAL A 424 -12.20 14.20 -36.75
CA VAL A 424 -12.51 13.65 -35.43
C VAL A 424 -11.97 12.23 -35.34
N SER A 425 -11.23 11.97 -34.26
CA SER A 425 -10.47 10.74 -34.06
C SER A 425 -10.35 10.44 -32.55
N TRP A 426 -9.63 9.38 -32.21
CA TRP A 426 -9.11 9.14 -30.87
C TRP A 426 -7.63 9.49 -30.81
N LEU A 427 -7.09 9.72 -29.62
CA LEU A 427 -5.75 10.25 -29.47
C LEU A 427 -4.67 9.26 -29.93
N ILE A 428 -4.82 7.95 -29.68
CA ILE A 428 -3.82 6.95 -30.06
C ILE A 428 -3.77 6.76 -31.59
N PRO A 429 -4.88 6.45 -32.31
CA PRO A 429 -4.88 6.32 -33.77
C PRO A 429 -4.41 7.59 -34.49
N TYR A 430 -4.82 8.77 -34.03
CA TYR A 430 -4.32 10.05 -34.55
C TYR A 430 -2.80 10.17 -34.40
N GLY A 431 -2.27 9.88 -33.21
CA GLY A 431 -0.83 9.94 -32.95
C GLY A 431 -0.04 8.96 -33.83
N ASN A 432 -0.56 7.77 -34.08
CA ASN A 432 0.04 6.78 -34.97
C ASN A 432 0.08 7.27 -36.41
N ALA A 433 -1.04 7.82 -36.90
CA ALA A 433 -1.13 8.37 -38.24
C ALA A 433 -0.19 9.57 -38.44
N GLN A 434 -0.04 10.44 -37.44
CA GLN A 434 0.95 11.53 -37.48
C GLN A 434 2.40 11.04 -37.52
N ARG A 435 2.72 9.90 -36.91
CA ARG A 435 4.06 9.31 -36.99
C ARG A 435 4.33 8.69 -38.36
N SER A 436 3.37 7.94 -38.91
CA SER A 436 3.54 7.22 -40.18
C SER A 436 3.33 8.10 -41.42
N THR A 437 2.52 9.15 -41.32
CA THR A 437 2.28 10.14 -42.37
C THR A 437 2.26 11.54 -41.74
N PRO A 438 3.42 12.16 -41.47
CA PRO A 438 3.49 13.45 -40.82
C PRO A 438 2.77 14.53 -41.62
N VAL A 439 1.79 15.17 -40.99
CA VAL A 439 1.03 16.29 -41.56
C VAL A 439 1.20 17.50 -40.64
N HIS A 440 1.94 18.50 -41.11
CA HIS A 440 2.23 19.69 -40.32
C HIS A 440 1.07 20.70 -40.33
N GLY A 441 1.12 21.64 -39.38
CA GLY A 441 0.14 22.73 -39.31
C GLY A 441 -1.23 22.31 -38.74
N LEU A 442 -1.30 21.22 -37.99
CA LEU A 442 -2.51 20.77 -37.30
C LEU A 442 -2.45 21.05 -35.79
N ARG A 443 -3.60 21.23 -35.16
CA ARG A 443 -3.77 21.34 -33.70
C ARG A 443 -4.97 20.52 -33.24
N ILE A 444 -4.91 19.99 -32.02
CA ILE A 444 -6.09 19.42 -31.36
C ILE A 444 -6.93 20.59 -30.83
N ALA A 445 -8.13 20.79 -31.38
CA ALA A 445 -9.05 21.85 -30.98
C ALA A 445 -9.98 21.43 -29.86
N VAL A 446 -10.43 20.18 -29.87
CA VAL A 446 -11.39 19.66 -28.90
C VAL A 446 -10.87 18.34 -28.37
N LYS A 447 -11.04 18.11 -27.06
CA LYS A 447 -10.78 16.84 -26.40
C LYS A 447 -11.97 16.50 -25.51
N ARG A 448 -12.56 15.32 -25.68
CA ARG A 448 -13.71 14.85 -24.91
C ARG A 448 -13.44 13.49 -24.30
N ASN A 449 -13.80 13.38 -23.02
CA ASN A 449 -13.82 12.10 -22.32
C ASN A 449 -15.27 11.59 -22.25
N THR A 450 -15.67 10.70 -23.16
CA THR A 450 -17.02 10.11 -23.19
C THR A 450 -16.95 8.59 -23.26
N GLU A 451 -18.08 7.89 -23.09
CA GLU A 451 -18.14 6.44 -23.27
C GLU A 451 -17.63 5.98 -24.66
N GLY A 452 -17.76 6.85 -25.67
CA GLY A 452 -17.20 6.61 -27.01
C GLY A 452 -15.67 6.53 -27.05
N GLY A 453 -14.97 6.97 -26.00
CA GLY A 453 -13.51 6.83 -25.82
C GLY A 453 -13.09 5.62 -24.97
N THR A 454 -14.02 4.77 -24.56
CA THR A 454 -13.67 3.59 -23.77
C THR A 454 -13.16 2.45 -24.65
N LEU A 455 -12.16 1.70 -24.15
CA LEU A 455 -11.70 0.44 -24.74
C LEU A 455 -12.26 -0.71 -23.91
N ALA A 456 -13.22 -1.45 -24.47
CA ALA A 456 -13.85 -2.61 -23.85
C ALA A 456 -13.80 -3.82 -24.79
N ILE A 457 -14.09 -5.00 -24.26
CA ILE A 457 -14.29 -6.19 -25.09
C ILE A 457 -15.79 -6.27 -25.40
N GLY A 458 -16.13 -6.32 -26.69
CA GLY A 458 -17.49 -6.49 -27.18
C GLY A 458 -17.70 -7.91 -27.68
N ILE A 459 -18.69 -8.62 -27.15
CA ILE A 459 -19.06 -9.97 -27.58
C ILE A 459 -20.42 -9.93 -28.27
N HIS A 460 -20.57 -10.59 -29.41
CA HIS A 460 -21.86 -10.60 -30.11
C HIS A 460 -22.94 -11.27 -29.24
N LYS A 461 -24.17 -10.73 -29.24
CA LYS A 461 -25.28 -11.19 -28.38
C LYS A 461 -25.73 -12.63 -28.61
N SER A 462 -25.38 -13.23 -29.75
CA SER A 462 -25.60 -14.66 -29.99
C SER A 462 -24.71 -15.58 -29.14
N ARG A 463 -23.73 -15.02 -28.39
CA ARG A 463 -22.78 -15.77 -27.56
C ARG A 463 -22.78 -15.28 -26.10
N PRO A 464 -23.92 -15.31 -25.39
CA PRO A 464 -24.02 -14.81 -24.03
C PRO A 464 -23.15 -15.59 -23.03
N GLU A 465 -22.89 -16.88 -23.28
CA GLU A 465 -21.99 -17.72 -22.49
C GLU A 465 -20.55 -17.19 -22.57
N LEU A 466 -20.06 -16.92 -23.79
CA LEU A 466 -18.73 -16.32 -24.00
C LEU A 466 -18.61 -14.96 -23.29
N PHE A 467 -19.65 -14.13 -23.38
CA PHE A 467 -19.66 -12.85 -22.67
C PHE A 467 -19.51 -13.05 -21.16
N SER A 468 -20.25 -14.00 -20.59
CA SER A 468 -20.16 -14.31 -19.16
C SER A 468 -18.78 -14.84 -18.77
N ILE A 469 -18.18 -15.73 -19.59
CA ILE A 469 -16.82 -16.28 -19.41
C ILE A 469 -15.78 -15.15 -19.43
N ILE A 470 -15.76 -14.32 -20.46
CA ILE A 470 -14.81 -13.19 -20.58
C ILE A 470 -14.97 -12.21 -19.42
N ARG A 471 -16.21 -11.89 -19.02
CA ARG A 471 -16.48 -11.04 -17.86
C ARG A 471 -15.92 -11.63 -16.57
N LYS A 472 -16.09 -12.93 -16.34
CA LYS A 472 -15.51 -13.64 -15.19
C LYS A 472 -13.97 -13.57 -15.21
N GLY A 473 -13.36 -13.78 -16.38
CA GLY A 473 -11.92 -13.69 -16.57
C GLY A 473 -11.37 -12.29 -16.27
N LEU A 474 -11.99 -11.26 -16.83
CA LEU A 474 -11.64 -9.86 -16.55
C LEU A 474 -11.77 -9.52 -15.05
N ASN A 475 -12.81 -10.03 -14.38
CA ASN A 475 -12.98 -9.83 -12.93
C ASN A 475 -11.93 -10.58 -12.09
N ALA A 476 -11.25 -11.59 -12.65
CA ALA A 476 -10.17 -12.33 -12.00
C ALA A 476 -8.77 -11.80 -12.33
N ILE A 477 -8.66 -10.84 -13.26
CA ILE A 477 -7.43 -10.07 -13.46
C ILE A 477 -7.37 -9.01 -12.36
N THR A 478 -6.28 -8.96 -11.62
CA THR A 478 -6.17 -7.99 -10.51
C THR A 478 -6.00 -6.57 -11.05
N ARG A 479 -6.28 -5.58 -10.19
CA ARG A 479 -6.07 -4.17 -10.57
C ARG A 479 -4.59 -3.89 -10.82
N GLU A 480 -3.70 -4.56 -10.09
CA GLU A 480 -2.25 -4.49 -10.22
C GLU A 480 -1.82 -5.03 -11.59
N GLU A 481 -2.24 -6.23 -11.97
CA GLU A 481 -1.92 -6.83 -13.27
C GLU A 481 -2.41 -5.96 -14.44
N LEU A 482 -3.65 -5.46 -14.34
CA LEU A 482 -4.21 -4.57 -15.35
C LEU A 482 -3.51 -3.20 -15.38
N ASN A 483 -3.08 -2.68 -14.22
CA ASN A 483 -2.28 -1.45 -14.13
C ASN A 483 -0.88 -1.65 -14.72
N GLU A 484 -0.24 -2.78 -14.47
CA GLU A 484 1.07 -3.11 -15.03
C GLU A 484 1.02 -3.18 -16.55
N ALA A 485 0.04 -3.88 -17.12
CA ALA A 485 -0.17 -3.92 -18.57
C ALA A 485 -0.42 -2.52 -19.15
N ARG A 486 -1.28 -1.70 -18.50
CA ARG A 486 -1.53 -0.32 -18.93
C ARG A 486 -0.30 0.58 -18.82
N ASN A 487 0.44 0.49 -17.74
CA ASN A 487 1.64 1.30 -17.53
C ASN A 487 2.75 0.90 -18.48
N ARG A 488 2.87 -0.39 -18.81
CA ARG A 488 3.84 -0.88 -19.79
C ARG A 488 3.57 -0.31 -21.18
N TRP A 489 2.30 -0.30 -21.61
CA TRP A 489 1.96 0.01 -23.00
C TRP A 489 1.41 1.42 -23.21
N LEU A 490 0.45 1.89 -22.41
CA LEU A 490 -0.20 3.20 -22.60
C LEU A 490 0.53 4.36 -21.92
N PHE A 491 1.31 4.05 -20.88
CA PHE A 491 2.14 5.02 -20.16
C PHE A 491 3.61 4.55 -20.10
N PRO A 492 4.19 4.10 -21.24
CA PRO A 492 5.52 3.52 -21.25
C PRO A 492 6.46 4.54 -20.63
N ARG A 493 7.30 4.10 -19.69
CA ARG A 493 8.33 4.93 -19.08
C ARG A 493 9.29 5.37 -20.18
N ILE A 494 9.00 6.50 -20.80
CA ILE A 494 9.98 7.28 -21.52
C ILE A 494 10.93 7.81 -20.45
N VAL A 495 12.18 7.37 -20.56
CA VAL A 495 13.31 7.91 -19.82
C VAL A 495 13.48 9.38 -20.25
N ASP A 496 13.40 10.27 -19.27
CA ASP A 496 13.72 11.72 -19.23
C ASP A 496 12.87 12.78 -19.98
N ASP A 497 12.08 13.56 -19.20
CA ASP A 497 11.64 14.98 -19.41
C ASP A 497 10.72 15.50 -18.24
N LYS A 498 10.94 15.01 -17.02
CA LYS A 498 9.87 14.44 -16.18
C LYS A 498 9.38 15.25 -14.97
N TYR A 499 9.00 16.53 -15.08
CA TYR A 499 8.17 17.16 -14.02
C TYR A 499 7.19 18.25 -14.49
N ARG A 500 6.29 17.96 -15.44
CA ARG A 500 5.24 18.91 -15.83
C ARG A 500 3.95 18.69 -15.05
N ILE A 501 3.81 19.42 -13.94
CA ILE A 501 2.51 19.64 -13.32
C ILE A 501 1.64 20.54 -14.22
N TYR A 502 0.33 20.26 -14.27
CA TYR A 502 -0.58 21.06 -15.08
C TYR A 502 -0.95 22.37 -14.35
N LEU A 503 -0.24 23.44 -14.69
CA LEU A 503 -0.52 24.80 -14.22
C LEU A 503 -1.38 25.55 -15.22
N THR A 504 -2.31 26.37 -14.72
CA THR A 504 -3.04 27.35 -15.52
C THR A 504 -2.08 28.44 -16.00
N GLU A 505 -2.43 29.15 -17.07
CA GLU A 505 -1.59 30.26 -17.57
C GLU A 505 -1.38 31.33 -16.50
N ALA A 506 -2.40 31.64 -15.68
CA ALA A 506 -2.28 32.58 -14.58
C ALA A 506 -1.27 32.12 -13.51
N GLU A 507 -1.21 30.82 -13.20
CA GLU A 507 -0.24 30.25 -12.26
C GLU A 507 1.17 30.23 -12.85
N LYS A 508 1.31 29.94 -14.15
CA LYS A 508 2.60 30.03 -14.84
C LYS A 508 3.14 31.46 -14.86
N ASP A 509 2.28 32.42 -15.18
CA ASP A 509 2.61 33.85 -15.16
C ASP A 509 2.97 34.31 -13.74
N TRP A 510 2.29 33.77 -12.73
CA TRP A 510 2.60 34.03 -11.34
C TRP A 510 3.99 33.49 -10.99
N LEU A 511 4.31 32.23 -11.32
CA LEU A 511 5.64 31.65 -11.08
C LEU A 511 6.75 32.38 -11.85
N ALA A 512 6.49 32.79 -13.09
CA ALA A 512 7.44 33.58 -13.87
C ALA A 512 7.79 34.94 -13.22
N LYS A 513 6.87 35.51 -12.43
CA LYS A 513 7.09 36.74 -11.66
C LYS A 513 7.75 36.52 -10.29
N HIS A 514 7.79 35.27 -9.82
CA HIS A 514 8.36 34.88 -8.52
C HIS A 514 9.41 33.78 -8.75
N PRO A 515 10.57 34.14 -9.34
CA PRO A 515 11.58 33.16 -9.75
C PRO A 515 12.28 32.46 -8.58
N GLU A 516 12.13 32.99 -7.36
CA GLU A 516 12.65 32.40 -6.13
C GLU A 516 11.63 32.62 -5.01
N ILE A 517 11.35 31.57 -4.24
CA ILE A 517 10.39 31.57 -3.12
C ILE A 517 11.14 31.13 -1.86
N GLN A 518 11.10 31.96 -0.81
CA GLN A 518 11.87 31.73 0.40
C GLN A 518 11.09 30.83 1.37
N VAL A 519 11.68 29.69 1.74
CA VAL A 519 11.03 28.60 2.48
C VAL A 519 11.64 28.43 3.87
N GLY A 520 10.92 28.82 4.91
CA GLY A 520 11.26 28.60 6.31
C GLY A 520 11.08 27.14 6.73
N LEU A 521 12.13 26.57 7.32
CA LEU A 521 12.22 25.19 7.80
C LEU A 521 12.83 25.16 9.21
N MET A 522 12.39 24.25 10.08
CA MET A 522 13.02 24.06 11.39
C MET A 522 14.41 23.41 11.25
N ASN A 523 15.39 23.92 12.00
CA ASN A 523 16.76 23.39 11.99
C ASN A 523 16.98 22.20 12.94
N GLU A 524 16.08 21.97 13.92
CA GLU A 524 16.28 21.00 15.02
C GLU A 524 15.01 20.16 15.30
N TRP A 525 14.47 19.48 14.27
CA TRP A 525 13.30 18.60 14.43
C TRP A 525 13.39 17.28 13.63
N PRO A 526 14.43 16.46 13.84
CA PRO A 526 14.62 15.21 13.11
C PRO A 526 13.56 14.15 13.50
N PRO A 527 13.13 13.25 12.59
CA PRO A 527 13.52 13.14 11.18
C PRO A 527 12.71 14.07 10.26
N ILE A 528 11.91 14.98 10.80
CA ILE A 528 10.93 15.73 9.99
C ILE A 528 11.62 16.84 9.21
N SER A 529 12.28 17.75 9.92
CA SER A 529 13.01 18.88 9.37
C SER A 529 14.14 19.24 10.31
N PHE A 530 15.37 19.18 9.81
CA PHE A 530 16.56 19.54 10.58
C PHE A 530 17.69 19.90 9.62
N VAL A 531 18.88 20.19 10.13
CA VAL A 531 20.08 20.37 9.31
C VAL A 531 21.16 19.34 9.65
N ASP A 532 21.98 18.97 8.67
CA ASP A 532 23.23 18.24 8.93
C ASP A 532 24.32 19.17 9.49
N ASP A 533 25.50 18.61 9.79
CA ASP A 533 26.65 19.34 10.33
C ASP A 533 27.14 20.49 9.41
N ASP A 534 26.87 20.38 8.10
CA ASP A 534 27.17 21.43 7.11
C ASP A 534 26.08 22.52 7.05
N GLY A 535 25.03 22.42 7.89
CA GLY A 535 23.90 23.33 7.91
C GLY A 535 22.90 23.11 6.76
N ARG A 536 22.99 22.00 6.02
CA ARG A 536 22.08 21.73 4.89
C ARG A 536 20.77 21.11 5.37
N PRO A 537 19.60 21.53 4.84
CA PRO A 537 18.32 20.95 5.20
C PRO A 537 18.21 19.44 4.94
N GLN A 538 17.80 18.71 5.96
CA GLN A 538 17.58 17.27 6.00
C GLN A 538 16.19 16.93 6.58
N GLY A 539 15.76 15.70 6.37
CA GLY A 539 14.50 15.17 6.89
C GLY A 539 13.42 14.89 5.84
N ILE A 540 12.34 14.25 6.31
CA ILE A 540 11.18 13.83 5.51
C ILE A 540 10.59 15.02 4.76
N THR A 541 10.44 16.14 5.44
CA THR A 541 9.87 17.35 4.84
C THR A 541 10.86 17.99 3.88
N ALA A 542 12.15 18.09 4.21
CA ALA A 542 13.16 18.63 3.29
C ALA A 542 13.22 17.83 1.97
N ASP A 543 13.22 16.50 2.04
CA ASP A 543 13.19 15.63 0.87
C ASP A 543 11.88 15.71 0.10
N GLY A 544 10.74 15.78 0.80
CA GLY A 544 9.42 16.00 0.20
C GLY A 544 9.33 17.33 -0.55
N ILE A 545 9.91 18.39 0.02
CA ILE A 545 9.92 19.72 -0.59
C ILE A 545 10.94 19.79 -1.74
N ARG A 546 12.08 19.08 -1.69
CA ARG A 546 12.95 18.92 -2.87
C ARG A 546 12.26 18.20 -4.02
N ALA A 547 11.46 17.18 -3.72
CA ALA A 547 10.65 16.49 -4.74
C ALA A 547 9.56 17.40 -5.33
N LEU A 548 8.98 18.27 -4.50
CA LEU A 548 8.06 19.33 -4.94
C LEU A 548 8.77 20.37 -5.81
N ASP A 549 9.94 20.84 -5.38
CA ASP A 549 10.72 21.89 -6.04
C ASP A 549 11.13 21.49 -7.46
N LYS A 550 11.53 20.23 -7.65
CA LYS A 550 11.78 19.64 -8.99
C LYS A 550 10.59 19.81 -9.95
N ARG A 551 9.35 19.80 -9.42
CA ARG A 551 8.12 20.01 -10.19
C ARG A 551 7.77 21.47 -10.43
N LEU A 552 8.29 22.36 -9.60
CA LEU A 552 8.12 23.80 -9.73
C LEU A 552 9.24 24.47 -10.51
N GLY A 553 10.29 23.71 -10.88
CA GLY A 553 11.40 24.19 -11.69
C GLY A 553 12.61 24.66 -10.88
N GLY A 554 12.75 24.29 -9.61
CA GLY A 554 13.94 24.59 -8.81
C GLY A 554 13.94 26.01 -8.22
N ILE A 555 12.79 26.50 -7.76
CA ILE A 555 12.57 27.88 -7.31
C ILE A 555 12.48 28.02 -5.78
N LEU A 556 12.45 26.91 -5.04
CA LEU A 556 12.29 26.93 -3.58
C LEU A 556 13.66 27.04 -2.87
N ALA A 557 13.88 28.14 -2.16
CA ALA A 557 15.12 28.40 -1.42
C ALA A 557 14.90 28.18 0.09
N PHE A 558 15.63 27.24 0.70
CA PHE A 558 15.45 26.90 2.11
C PHE A 558 16.18 27.86 3.08
N HIS A 559 15.50 28.21 4.16
CA HIS A 559 16.00 29.02 5.29
C HIS A 559 15.78 28.28 6.60
N PRO A 560 16.75 27.47 7.05
CA PRO A 560 16.66 26.78 8.32
C PRO A 560 16.78 27.75 9.50
N GLY A 561 16.03 27.51 10.57
CA GLY A 561 16.19 28.22 11.83
C GLY A 561 15.24 27.74 12.93
N PRO A 562 15.37 28.27 14.15
CA PRO A 562 14.48 27.92 15.26
C PRO A 562 13.02 28.19 14.91
N TRP A 563 12.10 27.34 15.39
CA TRP A 563 10.67 27.42 15.07
C TRP A 563 10.09 28.83 15.22
N GLU A 564 10.35 29.50 16.34
CA GLU A 564 9.85 30.85 16.61
C GLU A 564 10.35 31.86 15.57
N LYS A 565 11.63 31.76 15.18
CA LYS A 565 12.24 32.64 14.19
C LYS A 565 11.59 32.43 12.81
N VAL A 566 11.54 31.20 12.31
CA VAL A 566 10.97 30.94 10.96
C VAL A 566 9.47 31.21 10.92
N PHE A 567 8.75 30.98 12.01
CA PHE A 567 7.34 31.39 12.13
C PHE A 567 7.17 32.90 12.00
N ASN A 568 7.92 33.68 12.79
CA ASN A 568 7.84 35.14 12.77
C ASN A 568 8.33 35.71 11.44
N ASP A 569 9.36 35.12 10.84
CA ASP A 569 9.87 35.55 9.54
C ASP A 569 8.83 35.38 8.43
N VAL A 570 8.04 34.30 8.42
CA VAL A 570 6.94 34.16 7.44
C VAL A 570 5.74 35.05 7.81
N ALA A 571 5.42 35.19 9.10
CA ALA A 571 4.32 36.05 9.57
C ALA A 571 4.57 37.54 9.23
N ASP A 572 5.82 37.99 9.39
CA ASP A 572 6.29 39.33 9.06
C ASP A 572 6.67 39.48 7.57
N ARG A 573 6.48 38.43 6.77
CA ARG A 573 6.74 38.39 5.31
C ARG A 573 8.20 38.61 4.92
N ARG A 574 9.14 38.27 5.81
CA ARG A 574 10.58 38.10 5.51
C ARG A 574 10.87 36.78 4.79
N LEU A 575 10.03 35.78 4.97
CA LEU A 575 10.00 34.52 4.23
C LEU A 575 8.59 34.29 3.65
N ASP A 576 8.45 33.42 2.64
CA ASP A 576 7.20 33.25 1.89
C ASP A 576 6.39 32.03 2.31
N ILE A 577 7.09 30.95 2.67
CA ILE A 577 6.52 29.66 3.05
C ILE A 577 7.03 29.24 4.43
N LEU A 578 6.13 28.76 5.28
CA LEU A 578 6.43 28.04 6.52
C LEU A 578 6.11 26.55 6.36
N LEU A 579 7.10 25.69 6.57
CA LEU A 579 6.91 24.24 6.57
C LEU A 579 6.47 23.70 7.93
N ASP A 580 5.95 22.47 7.94
CA ASP A 580 5.60 21.69 9.15
C ASP A 580 4.62 22.35 10.13
N VAL A 581 3.80 23.27 9.64
CA VAL A 581 2.87 24.03 10.47
C VAL A 581 1.52 23.35 10.57
N THR A 582 1.01 23.15 11.79
CA THR A 582 -0.36 22.71 12.02
C THR A 582 -1.36 23.85 11.81
N PRO A 583 -2.34 23.69 10.90
CA PRO A 583 -3.39 24.68 10.69
C PRO A 583 -4.28 24.82 11.94
N THR A 584 -4.38 26.05 12.47
CA THR A 584 -5.29 26.41 13.58
C THR A 584 -6.04 27.69 13.22
N GLU A 585 -7.19 27.94 13.87
CA GLU A 585 -7.95 29.18 13.64
C GLU A 585 -7.14 30.44 13.95
N GLU A 586 -6.25 30.36 14.94
CA GLU A 586 -5.33 31.45 15.27
C GLU A 586 -4.31 31.68 14.14
N ARG A 587 -3.68 30.61 13.64
CA ARG A 587 -2.64 30.71 12.59
C ARG A 587 -3.21 31.05 11.22
N LYS A 588 -4.49 30.78 10.96
CA LYS A 588 -5.19 31.22 9.73
C LYS A 588 -5.24 32.74 9.56
N LYS A 589 -5.03 33.50 10.64
CA LYS A 589 -4.90 34.97 10.59
C LYS A 589 -3.62 35.40 9.85
N PHE A 590 -2.57 34.58 9.91
CA PHE A 590 -1.26 34.88 9.34
C PHE A 590 -1.01 34.16 8.01
N PHE A 591 -1.56 32.94 7.83
CA PHE A 591 -1.23 32.08 6.69
C PHE A 591 -2.44 31.58 5.89
N ASN A 592 -2.19 31.25 4.63
CA ASN A 592 -3.02 30.38 3.80
C ASN A 592 -2.41 28.98 3.79
N PHE A 593 -3.19 27.95 4.08
CA PHE A 593 -2.67 26.58 4.23
C PHE A 593 -2.97 25.72 3.00
N THR A 594 -2.01 24.87 2.63
CA THR A 594 -2.30 23.69 1.80
C THR A 594 -3.09 22.65 2.59
N LYS A 595 -3.62 21.64 1.90
CA LYS A 595 -3.97 20.38 2.56
C LYS A 595 -2.74 19.81 3.30
N PRO A 596 -2.95 19.14 4.45
CA PRO A 596 -1.87 18.44 5.14
C PRO A 596 -1.24 17.35 4.27
N TYR A 597 0.09 17.29 4.25
CA TYR A 597 0.85 16.28 3.50
C TYR A 597 1.36 15.14 4.39
N LEU A 598 1.44 15.34 5.71
CA LEU A 598 1.89 14.35 6.68
C LEU A 598 1.08 14.46 7.98
N THR A 599 0.70 13.33 8.57
CA THR A 599 0.02 13.29 9.88
C THR A 599 0.69 12.26 10.76
N ILE A 600 1.17 12.70 11.92
CA ILE A 600 1.98 11.88 12.82
C ILE A 600 1.32 11.83 14.20
N PRO A 601 1.01 10.63 14.73
CA PRO A 601 0.43 10.51 16.06
C PRO A 601 1.39 11.00 17.15
N HIS A 602 0.83 11.42 18.28
CA HIS A 602 1.61 11.64 19.49
C HIS A 602 1.57 10.43 20.40
N VAL A 603 2.69 10.11 21.01
CA VAL A 603 2.90 8.93 21.87
C VAL A 603 3.43 9.35 23.23
N ILE A 604 3.28 8.45 24.19
CA ILE A 604 3.93 8.53 25.49
C ILE A 604 5.17 7.66 25.44
N VAL A 605 6.33 8.19 25.81
CA VAL A 605 7.59 7.46 25.95
C VAL A 605 7.97 7.44 27.42
N ALA A 606 8.35 6.29 27.94
CA ALA A 606 8.73 6.12 29.34
C ALA A 606 9.74 4.97 29.48
N PRO A 607 10.36 4.78 30.66
CA PRO A 607 11.34 3.74 30.87
C PRO A 607 10.81 2.34 30.54
N VAL A 608 11.68 1.47 30.02
CA VAL A 608 11.35 0.08 29.70
C VAL A 608 10.83 -0.70 30.93
N THR A 609 11.31 -0.31 32.11
CA THR A 609 10.91 -0.82 33.42
C THR A 609 10.06 0.21 34.16
N GLY A 610 8.84 -0.15 34.55
CA GLY A 610 7.96 0.75 35.31
C GLY A 610 6.48 0.61 34.95
N PRO A 611 5.60 1.45 35.54
CA PRO A 611 4.18 1.47 35.22
C PRO A 611 3.93 1.85 33.76
N TYR A 612 2.96 1.19 33.12
CA TYR A 612 2.63 1.44 31.73
C TYR A 612 1.62 2.60 31.60
N PHE A 613 1.95 3.58 30.75
CA PHE A 613 1.14 4.77 30.51
C PHE A 613 0.38 4.64 29.20
N LYS A 614 -0.88 4.21 29.28
CA LYS A 614 -1.72 3.92 28.11
C LYS A 614 -2.18 5.18 27.36
N ASP A 615 -2.53 6.22 28.09
CA ASP A 615 -3.09 7.47 27.57
C ASP A 615 -2.88 8.62 28.57
N GLU A 616 -3.39 9.81 28.26
CA GLU A 616 -3.21 10.99 29.09
C GLU A 616 -3.68 10.82 30.55
N ASN A 617 -4.76 10.06 30.77
CA ASN A 617 -5.31 9.87 32.12
C ASN A 617 -4.35 9.05 33.00
N SER A 618 -3.57 8.15 32.40
CA SER A 618 -2.60 7.36 33.14
C SER A 618 -1.39 8.16 33.64
N LEU A 619 -1.23 9.41 33.19
CA LEU A 619 -0.16 10.32 33.64
C LEU A 619 -0.56 11.17 34.86
N SER A 620 -1.78 11.02 35.37
CA SER A 620 -2.28 11.82 36.50
C SER A 620 -1.37 11.69 37.73
N GLY A 621 -0.93 12.84 38.27
CA GLY A 621 -0.02 12.90 39.42
C GLY A 621 1.47 12.76 39.06
N GLU A 622 1.79 12.46 37.81
CA GLU A 622 3.18 12.31 37.35
C GLU A 622 3.78 13.63 36.87
N THR A 623 5.12 13.67 36.82
CA THR A 623 5.86 14.74 36.13
C THR A 623 6.27 14.27 34.74
N ILE A 624 5.87 15.00 33.69
CA ILE A 624 6.23 14.70 32.30
C ILE A 624 7.19 15.74 31.72
N ALA A 625 8.08 15.28 30.84
CA ALA A 625 8.99 16.11 30.06
C ALA A 625 8.35 16.49 28.72
N LEU A 626 8.27 17.79 28.42
CA LEU A 626 7.73 18.31 27.17
C LEU A 626 8.64 19.40 26.58
N GLU A 627 8.62 19.58 25.27
CA GLU A 627 9.36 20.66 24.60
C GLU A 627 8.72 22.03 24.84
N ARG A 628 9.56 23.01 25.19
CA ARG A 628 9.18 24.41 25.38
C ARG A 628 8.60 24.99 24.09
N GLY A 629 7.51 25.74 24.21
CA GLY A 629 6.91 26.43 23.06
C GLY A 629 6.07 25.53 22.11
N PHE A 630 6.00 24.22 22.35
CA PHE A 630 5.15 23.32 21.57
C PHE A 630 3.72 23.23 22.14
N GLY A 631 2.76 22.94 21.25
CA GLY A 631 1.33 22.87 21.60
C GLY A 631 0.96 21.78 22.61
N ASN A 632 1.86 20.84 22.90
CA ASN A 632 1.65 19.82 23.93
C ASN A 632 1.64 20.42 25.33
N VAL A 633 2.50 21.39 25.61
CA VAL A 633 2.53 22.09 26.90
C VAL A 633 1.17 22.72 27.20
N LYS A 634 0.62 23.48 26.24
CA LYS A 634 -0.71 24.07 26.38
C LYS A 634 -1.81 23.00 26.52
N TYR A 635 -1.75 21.95 25.70
CA TYR A 635 -2.74 20.86 25.75
C TYR A 635 -2.81 20.20 27.13
N PHE A 636 -1.67 19.83 27.73
CA PHE A 636 -1.65 19.20 29.05
C PHE A 636 -2.07 20.19 30.15
N ARG A 637 -1.64 21.45 30.10
CA ARG A 637 -2.09 22.49 31.07
C ARG A 637 -3.60 22.70 31.05
N ASP A 638 -4.20 22.74 29.85
CA ASP A 638 -5.62 23.04 29.70
C ASP A 638 -6.52 21.84 30.06
N ASN A 639 -6.07 20.61 29.81
CA ASN A 639 -6.94 19.41 29.85
C ASN A 639 -6.59 18.41 30.98
N PHE A 640 -5.37 18.47 31.52
CA PHE A 640 -4.86 17.52 32.52
C PHE A 640 -4.09 18.25 33.62
N PRO A 641 -4.76 19.10 34.44
CA PRO A 641 -4.10 19.95 35.44
C PRO A 641 -3.38 19.17 36.54
N ASP A 642 -3.75 17.90 36.74
CA ASP A 642 -3.11 16.98 37.70
C ASP A 642 -1.77 16.41 37.19
N VAL A 643 -1.37 16.72 35.95
CA VAL A 643 -0.07 16.33 35.37
C VAL A 643 0.92 17.48 35.53
N SER A 644 2.03 17.24 36.21
CA SER A 644 3.10 18.23 36.34
C SER A 644 3.96 18.25 35.06
N ILE A 645 4.24 19.44 34.52
CA ILE A 645 5.01 19.59 33.27
C ILE A 645 6.36 20.21 33.56
N ARG A 646 7.42 19.56 33.07
CA ARG A 646 8.78 20.10 33.03
C ARG A 646 9.15 20.37 31.57
N GLU A 647 9.48 21.62 31.27
CA GLU A 647 9.78 22.07 29.91
C GLU A 647 11.28 21.99 29.63
N TYR A 648 11.62 21.47 28.45
CA TYR A 648 12.97 21.32 27.92
C TYR A 648 13.10 22.02 26.57
N ASP A 649 14.31 22.35 26.15
CA ASP A 649 14.49 23.18 24.96
C ASP A 649 14.31 22.37 23.66
N ASP A 650 14.51 21.05 23.70
CA ASP A 650 14.35 20.15 22.55
C ASP A 650 13.88 18.73 22.96
N THR A 651 13.60 17.88 21.97
CA THR A 651 13.11 16.51 22.20
C THR A 651 14.18 15.57 22.78
N SER A 652 15.47 15.76 22.45
CA SER A 652 16.59 14.98 22.99
C SER A 652 16.73 15.21 24.48
N THR A 653 16.78 16.48 24.92
CA THR A 653 16.90 16.84 26.33
C THR A 653 15.67 16.39 27.13
N ALA A 654 14.46 16.49 26.55
CA ALA A 654 13.23 15.99 27.17
C ALA A 654 13.23 14.46 27.36
N LEU A 655 13.63 13.69 26.33
CA LEU A 655 13.75 12.24 26.42
C LEU A 655 14.88 11.83 27.37
N GLY A 656 16.01 12.52 27.33
CA GLY A 656 17.14 12.29 28.22
C GLY A 656 16.77 12.46 29.70
N ALA A 657 15.92 13.42 30.03
CA ALA A 657 15.39 13.57 31.38
C ALA A 657 14.56 12.36 31.83
N VAL A 658 13.76 11.78 30.94
CA VAL A 658 13.02 10.54 31.21
C VAL A 658 13.99 9.37 31.37
N ALA A 659 15.02 9.29 30.52
CA ALA A 659 16.05 8.26 30.60
C ALA A 659 16.82 8.30 31.93
N ARG A 660 17.04 9.50 32.49
CA ARG A 660 17.69 9.71 33.80
C ARG A 660 16.72 9.60 35.00
N GLY A 661 15.42 9.45 34.76
CA GLY A 661 14.40 9.37 35.82
C GLY A 661 14.03 10.72 36.44
N GLU A 662 14.37 11.84 35.81
CA GLU A 662 13.99 13.20 36.23
C GLU A 662 12.53 13.54 35.91
N ALA A 663 11.93 12.79 34.99
CA ALA A 663 10.52 12.81 34.61
C ALA A 663 10.02 11.38 34.38
N ALA A 664 8.75 11.11 34.66
CA ALA A 664 8.15 9.79 34.53
C ALA A 664 7.91 9.39 33.06
N ALA A 665 7.61 10.38 32.20
CA ALA A 665 7.34 10.15 30.79
C ALA A 665 7.59 11.41 29.94
N TYR A 666 7.80 11.19 28.65
CA TYR A 666 7.73 12.19 27.59
C TYR A 666 6.43 11.99 26.80
N ALA A 667 5.79 13.06 26.33
CA ALA A 667 4.59 12.96 25.51
C ALA A 667 4.64 13.88 24.27
N GLY A 668 4.85 13.29 23.10
CA GLY A 668 5.01 14.09 21.88
C GLY A 668 5.08 13.31 20.58
N ASN A 669 5.70 13.90 19.55
CA ASN A 669 5.62 13.41 18.17
C ASN A 669 6.30 12.05 18.01
N ARG A 670 5.57 11.01 17.57
CA ARG A 670 6.09 9.64 17.47
C ARG A 670 7.34 9.54 16.59
N ALA A 671 7.32 10.16 15.41
CA ALA A 671 8.44 10.03 14.48
C ALA A 671 9.71 10.65 15.06
N VAL A 672 9.58 11.81 15.71
CA VAL A 672 10.68 12.52 16.36
C VAL A 672 11.20 11.72 17.55
N ALA A 673 10.30 11.28 18.43
CA ALA A 673 10.69 10.55 19.63
C ALA A 673 11.41 9.23 19.31
N THR A 674 10.89 8.45 18.36
CA THR A 674 11.52 7.20 17.94
C THR A 674 12.87 7.43 17.25
N TYR A 675 12.99 8.47 16.43
CA TYR A 675 14.26 8.82 15.79
C TYR A 675 15.32 9.21 16.82
N VAL A 676 15.00 10.13 17.71
CA VAL A 676 15.93 10.63 18.73
C VAL A 676 16.36 9.52 19.68
N MET A 677 15.42 8.71 20.18
CA MET A 677 15.75 7.57 21.04
C MET A 677 16.73 6.60 20.36
N GLY A 678 16.54 6.34 19.07
CA GLY A 678 17.41 5.45 18.34
C GLY A 678 18.77 6.07 18.02
N ASN A 679 18.79 7.34 17.59
CA ASN A 679 20.03 8.03 17.18
C ASN A 679 20.98 8.23 18.34
N GLU A 680 20.41 8.47 19.53
CA GLU A 680 21.15 8.71 20.76
C GLU A 680 21.24 7.47 21.65
N LEU A 681 20.87 6.30 21.13
CA LEU A 681 20.97 5.00 21.81
C LEU A 681 20.30 4.99 23.21
N MET A 682 19.13 5.63 23.34
CA MET A 682 18.32 5.66 24.55
C MET A 682 17.57 4.33 24.76
N ILE A 683 18.33 3.24 24.87
CA ILE A 683 17.84 1.85 24.92
C ILE A 683 16.99 1.53 26.16
N ASN A 684 17.04 2.39 27.18
CA ASN A 684 16.26 2.24 28.41
C ASN A 684 14.86 2.87 28.31
N LEU A 685 14.49 3.45 27.17
CA LEU A 685 13.17 4.02 26.90
C LEU A 685 12.38 3.17 25.90
N LYS A 686 11.06 3.23 25.97
CA LYS A 686 10.16 2.65 24.96
C LYS A 686 8.89 3.47 24.80
N VAL A 687 8.23 3.29 23.67
CA VAL A 687 6.87 3.80 23.47
C VAL A 687 5.90 3.02 24.35
N HIS A 688 5.16 3.73 25.20
CA HIS A 688 4.05 3.19 25.98
C HIS A 688 2.75 3.30 25.17
N GLY A 689 1.93 4.29 25.48
CA GLY A 689 0.62 4.51 24.89
C GLY A 689 0.59 5.64 23.86
N ARG A 690 -0.62 5.98 23.41
CA ARG A 690 -0.86 7.03 22.42
C ARG A 690 -1.77 8.10 23.01
N LEU A 691 -1.47 9.37 22.77
CA LEU A 691 -2.37 10.46 23.15
C LEU A 691 -3.66 10.38 22.32
N LYS A 692 -4.81 10.65 22.96
CA LYS A 692 -6.13 10.67 22.31
C LYS A 692 -6.35 11.89 21.43
N LYS A 693 -5.61 12.99 21.67
CA LYS A 693 -5.64 14.16 20.79
C LYS A 693 -5.24 13.82 19.35
N LYS A 694 -5.66 14.69 18.42
CA LYS A 694 -5.11 14.67 17.06
C LYS A 694 -3.60 14.88 17.14
N GLY A 695 -2.86 14.09 16.36
CA GLY A 695 -1.41 14.21 16.26
C GLY A 695 -0.98 15.45 15.49
N SER A 696 0.32 15.56 15.21
CA SER A 696 0.87 16.61 14.35
C SER A 696 0.30 16.47 12.94
N VAL A 697 -0.50 17.45 12.52
CA VAL A 697 -1.00 17.56 11.15
C VAL A 697 -0.13 18.59 10.46
N LEU A 698 0.73 18.16 9.54
CA LEU A 698 1.74 19.01 8.90
C LEU A 698 1.25 19.47 7.54
N ALA A 699 1.16 20.79 7.38
CA ALA A 699 0.79 21.47 6.15
C ALA A 699 1.82 22.56 5.82
N ILE A 700 1.74 23.09 4.59
CA ILE A 700 2.52 24.26 4.19
C ILE A 700 1.70 25.51 4.48
N GLY A 701 2.27 26.46 5.23
CA GLY A 701 1.69 27.78 5.48
C GLY A 701 2.31 28.82 4.55
N VAL A 702 1.49 29.40 3.67
CA VAL A 702 1.90 30.47 2.76
C VAL A 702 1.49 31.82 3.35
N ARG A 703 2.34 32.85 3.20
CA ARG A 703 1.98 34.24 3.54
C ARG A 703 0.60 34.64 2.99
N LYS A 704 -0.15 35.42 3.78
CA LYS A 704 -1.58 35.67 3.52
C LYS A 704 -1.88 36.35 2.18
N ASP A 705 -0.96 37.19 1.71
CA ASP A 705 -1.07 37.99 0.49
C ASP A 705 -0.71 37.22 -0.80
N TRP A 706 -0.28 35.95 -0.71
CA TRP A 706 -0.01 35.08 -1.87
C TRP A 706 -0.96 33.85 -1.92
N PRO A 707 -2.28 34.05 -2.07
CA PRO A 707 -3.22 32.94 -2.16
C PRO A 707 -3.02 32.05 -3.39
N GLU A 708 -2.43 32.58 -4.47
CA GLU A 708 -2.20 31.86 -5.74
C GLU A 708 -1.18 30.73 -5.60
N LEU A 709 -0.24 30.85 -4.66
CA LEU A 709 0.80 29.85 -4.46
C LEU A 709 0.24 28.55 -3.83
N VAL A 710 -0.83 28.63 -3.04
CA VAL A 710 -1.45 27.44 -2.41
C VAL A 710 -1.88 26.38 -3.44
N PRO A 711 -2.71 26.68 -4.45
CA PRO A 711 -3.10 25.68 -5.45
C PRO A 711 -1.92 25.18 -6.30
N ILE A 712 -0.88 26.00 -6.52
CA ILE A 712 0.35 25.58 -7.21
C ILE A 712 1.08 24.50 -6.39
N LEU A 713 1.29 24.76 -5.09
CA LEU A 713 1.90 23.79 -4.17
C LEU A 713 1.04 22.53 -4.05
N GLU A 714 -0.29 22.64 -4.00
CA GLU A 714 -1.17 21.46 -3.98
C GLU A 714 -1.05 20.59 -5.24
N LYS A 715 -0.93 21.20 -6.42
CA LYS A 715 -0.71 20.47 -7.68
C LYS A 715 0.64 19.76 -7.69
N GLY A 716 1.68 20.44 -7.21
CA GLY A 716 3.00 19.83 -7.04
C GLY A 716 2.99 18.66 -6.05
N LEU A 717 2.37 18.84 -4.88
CA LEU A 717 2.24 17.78 -3.86
C LEU A 717 1.39 16.60 -4.33
N ALA A 718 0.39 16.84 -5.19
CA ALA A 718 -0.47 15.79 -5.76
C ALA A 718 0.25 14.94 -6.82
N ASP A 719 1.26 15.49 -7.50
CA ASP A 719 2.07 14.78 -8.47
C ASP A 719 3.17 13.91 -7.82
N ILE A 720 3.47 14.14 -6.54
CA ILE A 720 4.33 13.23 -5.75
C ILE A 720 3.57 11.92 -5.54
N SER A 721 4.02 10.87 -6.24
CA SER A 721 3.39 9.55 -6.20
C SER A 721 3.41 8.95 -4.79
N HIS A 722 2.49 8.03 -4.52
CA HIS A 722 2.45 7.34 -3.22
C HIS A 722 3.77 6.57 -2.95
N SER A 723 4.36 5.93 -3.96
CA SER A 723 5.63 5.23 -3.82
C SER A 723 6.79 6.18 -3.52
N GLU A 724 6.88 7.33 -4.20
CA GLU A 724 7.92 8.33 -3.95
C GLU A 724 7.80 8.92 -2.54
N ARG A 725 6.57 9.24 -2.12
CA ARG A 725 6.27 9.69 -0.75
C ARG A 725 6.68 8.63 0.27
N GLN A 726 6.37 7.36 0.00
CA GLN A 726 6.72 6.26 0.89
C GLN A 726 8.24 6.05 0.96
N SER A 727 8.96 6.12 -0.16
CA SER A 727 10.42 6.02 -0.20
C SER A 727 11.08 7.16 0.59
N ILE A 728 10.57 8.39 0.48
CA ILE A 728 11.04 9.53 1.27
C ILE A 728 10.82 9.27 2.77
N ILE A 729 9.63 8.83 3.16
CA ILE A 729 9.33 8.54 4.57
C ILE A 729 10.21 7.39 5.09
N LEU A 730 10.34 6.30 4.32
CA LEU A 730 11.11 5.12 4.72
C LEU A 730 12.60 5.42 4.87
N LYS A 731 13.18 6.29 4.03
CA LYS A 731 14.57 6.73 4.17
C LYS A 731 14.89 7.25 5.58
N TRP A 732 13.96 7.98 6.19
CA TRP A 732 14.19 8.63 7.47
C TRP A 732 13.60 7.88 8.67
N VAL A 733 12.51 7.14 8.46
CA VAL A 733 11.86 6.38 9.54
C VAL A 733 12.51 5.01 9.71
N SER A 734 13.07 4.43 8.65
CA SER A 734 13.75 3.14 8.74
C SER A 734 15.20 3.21 9.22
N ALA A 735 15.72 4.39 9.53
CA ALA A 735 17.00 4.51 10.23
C ALA A 735 16.95 3.90 11.65
N PHE A 736 15.75 3.62 12.19
CA PHE A 736 15.56 3.11 13.56
C PHE A 736 14.71 1.85 13.70
N ASP A 737 14.23 1.32 12.57
CA ASP A 737 14.01 -0.11 12.44
C ASP A 737 15.29 -0.61 11.77
N GLY A 738 16.27 -1.13 12.53
CA GLY A 738 17.65 -1.42 12.07
C GLY A 738 17.81 -2.46 10.94
N ASN A 739 16.98 -2.43 9.89
CA ASN A 739 16.83 -3.43 8.84
C ASN A 739 16.55 -2.87 7.44
N SER A 740 16.46 -1.56 7.23
CA SER A 740 16.55 -1.04 5.85
C SER A 740 17.97 -0.61 5.54
N ALA A 741 18.81 -1.59 5.19
CA ALA A 741 19.88 -1.26 4.27
C ALA A 741 19.21 -0.88 2.93
N PRO A 742 19.56 0.26 2.30
CA PRO A 742 19.20 0.47 0.90
C PRO A 742 19.69 -0.72 0.06
N GLU A 743 18.95 -1.03 -1.01
CA GLU A 743 19.29 -2.04 -2.02
C GLU A 743 20.82 -2.10 -2.20
N ALA A 744 21.43 -3.28 -1.99
CA ALA A 744 22.87 -3.42 -2.00
C ALA A 744 23.43 -2.82 -3.31
N VAL A 745 24.02 -1.63 -3.21
CA VAL A 745 24.82 -1.06 -4.30
C VAL A 745 25.85 -2.13 -4.59
N LYS A 746 25.81 -2.68 -5.80
CA LYS A 746 26.76 -3.69 -6.22
C LYS A 746 28.13 -3.06 -6.10
N LEU A 747 28.92 -3.53 -5.13
CA LEU A 747 30.26 -2.99 -4.88
C LEU A 747 31.12 -3.31 -6.09
N GLU A 748 31.39 -2.31 -6.93
CA GLU A 748 32.26 -2.42 -8.08
C GLU A 748 33.66 -1.98 -7.69
N LEU A 749 34.49 -2.94 -7.28
CA LEU A 749 35.91 -2.69 -7.03
C LEU A 749 36.65 -2.38 -8.34
N THR A 750 37.52 -1.39 -8.30
CA THR A 750 38.52 -1.14 -9.33
C THR A 750 39.50 -2.33 -9.43
N ASP A 751 40.23 -2.41 -10.53
CA ASP A 751 41.18 -3.53 -10.72
C ASP A 751 42.32 -3.51 -9.69
N ALA A 752 42.71 -2.33 -9.21
CA ALA A 752 43.68 -2.17 -8.12
C ALA A 752 43.12 -2.71 -6.79
N GLU A 753 41.86 -2.40 -6.45
CA GLU A 753 41.20 -2.89 -5.24
C GLU A 753 40.96 -4.40 -5.31
N LYS A 754 40.59 -4.95 -6.47
CA LYS A 754 40.50 -6.42 -6.65
C LYS A 754 41.84 -7.11 -6.46
N ALA A 755 42.93 -6.51 -6.95
CA ALA A 755 44.28 -7.03 -6.72
C ALA A 755 44.65 -6.99 -5.24
N PHE A 756 44.34 -5.88 -4.55
CA PHE A 756 44.55 -5.74 -3.11
C PHE A 756 43.79 -6.81 -2.31
N VAL A 757 42.49 -6.99 -2.57
CA VAL A 757 41.66 -8.02 -1.89
C VAL A 757 42.23 -9.42 -2.11
N LYS A 758 42.76 -9.70 -3.31
CA LYS A 758 43.36 -10.99 -3.62
C LYS A 758 44.71 -11.21 -2.91
N GLU A 759 45.52 -10.17 -2.76
CA GLU A 759 46.81 -10.23 -2.08
C GLU A 759 46.69 -10.21 -0.56
N HIS A 760 45.64 -9.57 -0.04
CA HIS A 760 45.39 -9.35 1.39
C HIS A 760 43.98 -9.81 1.79
N PRO A 761 43.66 -11.11 1.71
CA PRO A 761 42.31 -11.61 2.00
C PRO A 761 41.90 -11.47 3.46
N VAL A 762 42.87 -11.29 4.37
CA VAL A 762 42.64 -11.13 5.81
C VAL A 762 43.23 -9.80 6.26
N ILE A 763 42.42 -8.98 6.93
CA ILE A 763 42.79 -7.68 7.50
C ILE A 763 42.75 -7.79 9.02
N ARG A 764 43.86 -7.46 9.69
CA ARG A 764 43.90 -7.46 11.16
C ARG A 764 43.24 -6.19 11.66
N THR A 765 42.18 -6.33 12.45
CA THR A 765 41.44 -5.20 13.02
C THR A 765 41.75 -5.06 14.51
N MET A 766 41.86 -3.83 14.96
CA MET A 766 41.85 -3.51 16.38
C MET A 766 40.55 -4.01 17.02
N ALA A 767 40.63 -4.53 18.24
CA ALA A 767 39.45 -4.97 19.01
C ALA A 767 39.61 -4.68 20.51
N LEU A 768 38.80 -3.78 21.08
CA LEU A 768 38.75 -3.61 22.54
C LEU A 768 37.84 -4.67 23.19
N PRO A 769 38.27 -5.28 24.30
CA PRO A 769 37.48 -6.33 24.95
C PRO A 769 36.34 -5.79 25.83
N ASP A 770 36.35 -4.50 26.19
CA ASP A 770 35.62 -3.94 27.34
C ASP A 770 34.94 -2.58 27.10
N TRP A 771 34.46 -2.31 25.88
CA TRP A 771 33.76 -1.06 25.53
C TRP A 771 32.30 -1.25 25.04
N PRO A 772 31.43 -1.96 25.78
CA PRO A 772 30.04 -2.15 25.36
C PRO A 772 29.23 -0.84 25.41
N PRO A 773 28.27 -0.63 24.48
CA PRO A 773 27.88 -1.52 23.39
C PRO A 773 28.69 -1.34 22.09
N ILE A 774 29.71 -0.47 22.07
CA ILE A 774 30.45 -0.07 20.86
C ILE A 774 31.30 -1.22 20.32
N GLU A 775 32.17 -1.78 21.15
CA GLU A 775 32.91 -3.00 20.86
C GLU A 775 33.31 -3.71 22.16
N PHE A 776 33.25 -5.03 22.16
CA PHE A 776 33.57 -5.83 23.33
C PHE A 776 33.81 -7.29 22.94
N ARG A 777 34.43 -8.02 23.86
CA ARG A 777 34.57 -9.46 23.78
C ARG A 777 33.42 -10.12 24.52
N ASP A 778 32.56 -10.86 23.82
CA ASP A 778 31.47 -11.56 24.46
C ASP A 778 31.97 -12.71 25.35
N LYS A 779 31.06 -13.30 26.15
CA LYS A 779 31.40 -14.43 27.05
C LYS A 779 31.92 -15.68 26.34
N ARG A 780 31.71 -15.79 25.02
CA ARG A 780 32.18 -16.89 24.16
C ARG A 780 33.51 -16.55 23.49
N GLY A 781 34.04 -15.35 23.71
CA GLY A 781 35.30 -14.88 23.18
C GLY A 781 35.20 -14.18 21.82
N ASN A 782 33.99 -13.98 21.29
CA ASN A 782 33.76 -13.37 19.97
C ASN A 782 33.87 -11.85 20.02
N TYR A 783 34.30 -11.26 18.92
CA TYR A 783 34.30 -9.81 18.71
C TYR A 783 32.88 -9.31 18.38
N LYS A 784 32.32 -8.49 19.28
CA LYS A 784 30.92 -8.05 19.26
C LYS A 784 30.80 -6.56 19.56
N GLY A 785 29.67 -5.96 19.19
CA GLY A 785 29.41 -4.53 19.36
C GLY A 785 29.14 -3.83 18.03
N VAL A 786 28.63 -2.60 18.11
CA VAL A 786 28.23 -1.80 16.94
C VAL A 786 29.38 -1.64 15.93
N ALA A 787 30.56 -1.22 16.38
CA ALA A 787 31.72 -1.01 15.50
C ALA A 787 32.24 -2.33 14.92
N ALA A 788 32.27 -3.39 15.73
CA ALA A 788 32.68 -4.73 15.32
C ALA A 788 31.79 -5.29 14.18
N GLU A 789 30.47 -5.13 14.30
CA GLU A 789 29.53 -5.64 13.31
C GLU A 789 29.57 -4.82 12.00
N ILE A 790 29.72 -3.49 12.08
CA ILE A 790 29.89 -2.64 10.88
C ILE A 790 31.16 -3.01 10.12
N ALA A 791 32.29 -3.17 10.83
CA ALA A 791 33.55 -3.54 10.21
C ALA A 791 33.48 -4.92 9.53
N GLN A 792 32.87 -5.91 10.19
CA GLN A 792 32.66 -7.25 9.62
C GLN A 792 31.79 -7.22 8.36
N LEU A 793 30.72 -6.42 8.36
CA LEU A 793 29.85 -6.24 7.19
C LEU A 793 30.59 -5.58 6.02
N ALA A 794 31.39 -4.54 6.30
CA ALA A 794 32.18 -3.85 5.28
C ALA A 794 33.22 -4.78 4.65
N ALA A 795 33.99 -5.49 5.47
CA ALA A 795 34.98 -6.46 5.02
C ALA A 795 34.33 -7.58 4.18
N GLY A 796 33.23 -8.17 4.67
CA GLY A 796 32.53 -9.23 3.95
C GLY A 796 31.99 -8.79 2.58
N ARG A 797 31.54 -7.55 2.44
CA ARG A 797 31.12 -6.99 1.14
C ARG A 797 32.28 -6.76 0.19
N ALA A 798 33.45 -6.40 0.70
CA ALA A 798 34.67 -6.23 -0.09
C ALA A 798 35.36 -7.57 -0.44
N GLY A 799 34.90 -8.69 0.11
CA GLY A 799 35.55 -10.00 -0.05
C GLY A 799 36.77 -10.20 0.84
N LEU A 800 36.84 -9.46 1.96
CA LEU A 800 37.89 -9.52 2.98
C LEU A 800 37.36 -10.21 4.24
N GLU A 801 38.26 -10.87 4.98
CA GLU A 801 38.01 -11.39 6.33
C GLU A 801 38.67 -10.49 7.37
N LEU A 802 38.02 -10.30 8.53
CA LEU A 802 38.62 -9.56 9.65
C LEU A 802 39.16 -10.51 10.71
N GLU A 803 40.41 -10.31 11.09
CA GLU A 803 41.05 -10.95 12.24
C GLU A 803 41.13 -9.97 13.42
N PRO A 804 40.32 -10.12 14.48
CA PRO A 804 40.34 -9.20 15.62
C PRO A 804 41.58 -9.44 16.50
N VAL A 805 42.38 -8.39 16.67
CA VAL A 805 43.52 -8.34 17.59
C VAL A 805 43.06 -7.68 18.88
N PHE A 806 42.74 -8.52 19.87
CA PHE A 806 42.32 -8.04 21.19
C PHE A 806 43.49 -7.47 21.99
N GLY A 807 43.28 -6.33 22.64
CA GLY A 807 44.27 -5.69 23.49
C GLY A 807 43.72 -4.48 24.24
N VAL A 808 44.61 -3.75 24.89
CA VAL A 808 44.27 -2.46 25.52
C VAL A 808 44.57 -1.32 24.53
N TRP A 809 43.79 -0.25 24.59
CA TRP A 809 43.86 0.89 23.65
C TRP A 809 45.30 1.35 23.33
N SER A 810 46.13 1.56 24.35
CA SER A 810 47.50 2.07 24.17
C SER A 810 48.44 1.10 23.44
N ASP A 811 48.22 -0.22 23.56
CA ASP A 811 49.01 -1.23 22.86
C ASP A 811 48.55 -1.35 21.41
N LEU A 812 47.24 -1.41 21.21
CA LEU A 812 46.64 -1.52 19.88
C LEU A 812 46.94 -0.29 19.02
N LEU A 813 46.93 0.92 19.59
CA LEU A 813 47.29 2.13 18.86
C LEU A 813 48.76 2.13 18.41
N LYS A 814 49.66 1.54 19.21
CA LYS A 814 51.07 1.35 18.81
C LYS A 814 51.19 0.33 17.69
N LYS A 815 50.49 -0.80 17.81
CA LYS A 815 50.44 -1.83 16.76
C LYS A 815 49.90 -1.29 15.45
N LEU A 816 48.85 -0.48 15.49
CA LEU A 816 48.29 0.22 14.34
C LEU A 816 49.34 1.16 13.70
N ARG A 817 50.03 1.98 14.51
CA ARG A 817 51.12 2.86 14.03
C ARG A 817 52.29 2.08 13.41
N ASN A 818 52.59 0.90 13.94
CA ASN A 818 53.66 0.02 13.46
C ASN A 818 53.22 -0.89 12.29
N LYS A 819 51.97 -0.82 11.83
CA LYS A 819 51.39 -1.71 10.80
C LYS A 819 51.34 -3.19 11.21
N GLU A 820 51.27 -3.45 12.52
CA GLU A 820 50.98 -4.76 13.11
C GLU A 820 49.47 -5.02 13.21
N VAL A 821 48.66 -3.97 13.07
CA VAL A 821 47.21 -3.99 12.89
C VAL A 821 46.92 -3.06 11.70
N ASP A 822 45.93 -3.42 10.89
CA ASP A 822 45.68 -2.82 9.59
C ASP A 822 44.43 -1.90 9.60
N LEU A 823 43.49 -2.14 10.51
CA LEU A 823 42.22 -1.42 10.63
C LEU A 823 41.92 -1.06 12.09
N ALA A 824 41.36 0.12 12.34
CA ALA A 824 40.73 0.49 13.60
C ALA A 824 39.25 0.85 13.34
N PRO A 825 38.28 0.05 13.82
CA PRO A 825 36.89 0.22 13.44
C PRO A 825 36.22 1.41 14.11
N ASP A 826 36.72 1.86 15.26
CA ASP A 826 36.17 2.94 16.08
C ASP A 826 37.30 3.78 16.69
N ILE A 827 37.67 4.84 15.97
CA ILE A 827 38.72 5.76 16.41
C ILE A 827 38.37 7.19 16.04
N PHE A 828 38.57 8.11 17.00
CA PHE A 828 38.40 9.54 16.74
C PHE A 828 39.44 10.06 15.75
N HIS A 829 38.98 10.84 14.78
CA HIS A 829 39.85 11.60 13.88
C HIS A 829 40.61 12.68 14.67
N THR A 830 41.93 12.75 14.48
CA THR A 830 42.78 13.78 15.09
C THR A 830 43.93 14.12 14.15
N PRO A 831 44.42 15.37 14.10
CA PRO A 831 45.53 15.75 13.21
C PRO A 831 46.81 14.91 13.34
N GLU A 832 47.10 14.36 14.53
CA GLU A 832 48.24 13.46 14.72
C GLU A 832 48.07 12.12 13.98
N ARG A 833 46.83 11.63 13.90
CA ARG A 833 46.50 10.32 13.32
C ARG A 833 46.51 10.34 11.80
N ASP A 834 46.23 11.50 11.19
CA ASP A 834 46.30 11.70 9.74
C ASP A 834 47.68 11.39 9.17
N THR A 835 48.75 11.46 9.99
CA THR A 835 50.10 11.16 9.52
C THR A 835 50.34 9.66 9.31
N TYR A 836 49.44 8.79 9.77
CA TYR A 836 49.61 7.33 9.67
C TYR A 836 48.30 6.55 9.46
N LEU A 837 47.14 7.20 9.35
CA LEU A 837 45.83 6.60 9.08
C LEU A 837 45.09 7.35 7.97
N GLU A 838 44.29 6.60 7.22
CA GLU A 838 43.27 7.12 6.31
C GLU A 838 41.90 6.88 6.96
N PHE A 839 41.05 7.91 6.99
CA PHE A 839 39.75 7.84 7.66
C PHE A 839 38.60 7.66 6.66
N THR A 840 37.61 6.88 7.07
CA THR A 840 36.32 6.79 6.38
C THR A 840 35.39 7.91 6.85
N GLU A 841 34.27 8.08 6.14
CA GLU A 841 33.16 8.88 6.67
C GLU A 841 32.66 8.33 8.01
N PRO A 842 32.34 9.17 9.00
CA PRO A 842 31.93 8.71 10.32
C PRO A 842 30.58 7.98 10.26
N PHE A 843 30.52 6.78 10.84
CA PHE A 843 29.29 5.98 10.93
C PHE A 843 28.59 6.07 12.30
N LEU A 844 29.24 6.68 13.29
CA LEU A 844 28.72 6.89 14.64
C LEU A 844 29.27 8.22 15.18
N GLN A 845 28.38 9.07 15.68
CA GLN A 845 28.75 10.31 16.37
C GLN A 845 28.50 10.13 17.86
N MET A 846 29.53 10.34 18.68
CA MET A 846 29.45 10.27 20.13
C MET A 846 29.78 11.63 20.73
N TYR A 847 28.98 12.06 21.69
CA TYR A 847 29.23 13.29 22.44
C TYR A 847 30.06 13.01 23.67
N ASP A 848 31.10 13.80 23.89
CA ASP A 848 31.84 13.78 25.15
C ASP A 848 30.92 14.26 26.28
N ALA A 849 30.85 13.48 27.36
CA ALA A 849 30.09 13.83 28.54
C ALA A 849 31.04 14.07 29.72
N ILE A 850 30.87 15.22 30.38
CA ILE A 850 31.52 15.49 31.67
C ILE A 850 30.60 14.95 32.76
N PHE A 851 31.08 13.92 33.46
CA PHE A 851 30.39 13.40 34.65
C PHE A 851 30.90 14.12 35.88
N THR A 852 30.01 14.81 36.59
CA THR A 852 30.31 15.48 37.85
C THR A 852 29.61 14.78 39.01
N GLN A 853 30.12 14.94 40.23
CA GLN A 853 29.37 14.55 41.42
C GLN A 853 28.36 15.65 41.75
N THR A 854 27.12 15.25 42.03
CA THR A 854 26.09 16.14 42.59
C THR A 854 26.64 16.87 43.82
N GLY A 855 26.73 18.20 43.76
CA GLY A 855 27.17 19.07 44.87
C GLY A 855 28.46 19.86 44.63
N MET A 856 29.15 19.68 43.50
CA MET A 856 30.15 20.66 43.05
C MET A 856 29.42 21.80 42.33
N GLY A 857 29.64 23.04 42.77
CA GLY A 857 29.08 24.24 42.11
C GLY A 857 29.57 24.41 40.67
N ASP A 858 28.97 25.38 39.97
CA ASP A 858 29.07 25.61 38.51
C ASP A 858 30.46 25.32 37.92
N ILE A 859 30.50 24.36 36.99
CA ILE A 859 31.59 24.11 36.04
C ILE A 859 31.17 24.67 34.69
#